data_AF-A0A1G0YRY3-F1
#
_entry.id   AF-A0A1G0YRY3-F1
#
_cell.length_a   1.000
_cell.length_b   1.000
_cell.length_c   1.000
_cell.angle_alpha   90.00
_cell.angle_beta   90.00
_cell.angle_gamma   90.00
#
_symmetry.space_group_name_H-M   'P 1'
#
loop_
_entity.id
_entity.type
_entity.pdbx_description
1 polymer ?
#
loop_
_entity_poly.entity_id
_entity_poly.type
_entity_poly.pdbx_seq_one_letter_code
_entity_poly.pdbx_strand_id
1 'polypeptide(L)'
;MKVLKGVILFLMLTGAAVFADDKKKFCHFSFDEEKDISSLKGNGFRYSEEGKFGGSIELDSVNNYVFLDSEVARQLFPGKEESFTIEMWVKPYGISSVKQPLVSSKDNSEKDVWKININSRGRIGISARTEKGNNKVNILAPSDCGKWSHIAFVNDSEEGMLRFYFNNKLIKEENFSGKLKITLPLVLGSEKKEENFQGLVDELLITKGAKRDFNLESATDEDESTDSVYKPAVAVVEKPNPDIEKSWNEIDKYNICIVPCPKKIKITGAVPLDASWSFTVKSEKLSAGIEEINRSIKKLGGKALEVKDSSGGNRIVVGKFEDMKEFLAVIGNPEKPKRQGYIIDFYEKNGKNICVIAGADTEGALYGCVTLSHLLKKDGKIELLKCKVTDWPDYGGRMCFSLRDLDLASCKDAINQAFQSKINIIWGRTAYNTLEEIMKTSAQRKIIYDYAKERGIRVVIGNYFNVADAPLPKDWKGSRSYYPYKADEGLIGSIGKAFTWTRDDLLTERGKLFARFMRESGADTFYLHCMDTGGRFNPENWNNRTPMDIKRWGNDRASADYNMVSRIYSEMKKENPDVTVFAVVYPYVASYLQYPDIKDWLRKLSEKLPEEIFICVREDLRKNMKLWREISAKQDSFVYHSPSCLDCLFSAAGRYAKTFFFQDRDIYWFCSGGCITGIWVASEYSWNTEAPGWGWLPKEFSSIPQVEACPPEISERLLPRIITILYGKETIAEISKILLANLSQMRTGSMKGFYGARPEGFFEAKYHAALEAEKLIAEAEKKLNPEFAGNFSQVKAFIIASRYLTEARYRYYVSRKLLAENKYDEAKEEIEKAKAALLKLGSKNEFAKTILQELDIASAIKWRRELNEYIKLHPIKNNISFGIYTPHNRKAFFKGILEALSNIPGLKVSVFDDITKEIVKKYDVIIFPAADDVGDTTEDWRVNIRKFVENGGGVIFSHNSVGRFPGSAFDKPLFPEICEGFERQHADRTLIVSGEHKALGEFSEGYKFEHAYNDHMDIKAGPEGKTLLTDNEGRAVMFAGSVGKGRVIYTGEIFGLNQKNEEKAPEGDEWKVLFNMILWTSGKN
;
A
#
# COMPACT_ATOMS: atom_id res chain seq x y z
N MET A 1 -16.72 47.24 -36.08
CA MET A 1 -18.04 46.66 -36.41
C MET A 1 -18.55 45.93 -35.18
N LYS A 2 -19.38 46.59 -34.34
CA LYS A 2 -20.82 46.29 -34.07
C LYS A 2 -21.07 44.84 -33.62
N VAL A 3 -21.74 44.47 -32.51
CA VAL A 3 -22.56 45.09 -31.45
C VAL A 3 -22.84 43.98 -30.38
N LEU A 4 -22.97 44.34 -29.09
CA LEU A 4 -23.67 43.71 -27.91
C LEU A 4 -23.62 42.18 -27.66
N LYS A 5 -23.28 41.65 -26.47
CA LYS A 5 -23.93 41.68 -25.12
C LYS A 5 -25.34 41.06 -25.02
N GLY A 6 -25.47 40.03 -24.16
CA GLY A 6 -26.69 39.50 -23.51
C GLY A 6 -26.74 37.96 -23.58
N VAL A 7 -27.05 37.14 -22.57
CA VAL A 7 -27.59 37.28 -21.20
C VAL A 7 -27.21 35.97 -20.46
N ILE A 8 -26.89 36.06 -19.18
CA ILE A 8 -26.82 34.93 -18.23
C ILE A 8 -28.24 34.39 -18.01
N LEU A 9 -28.41 33.06 -17.92
CA LEU A 9 -29.48 32.27 -17.25
C LEU A 9 -30.30 31.35 -18.19
N PHE A 10 -30.53 30.10 -17.74
CA PHE A 10 -31.24 28.94 -18.35
C PHE A 10 -30.46 28.23 -19.48
N LEU A 11 -29.96 27.00 -19.36
CA LEU A 11 -30.42 25.81 -18.66
C LEU A 11 -29.23 25.05 -18.01
N MET A 12 -29.35 24.76 -16.71
CA MET A 12 -28.85 23.49 -16.17
C MET A 12 -29.68 22.36 -16.79
N LEU A 13 -29.03 21.20 -16.99
CA LEU A 13 -29.54 19.85 -17.29
C LEU A 13 -29.01 19.24 -18.61
N THR A 14 -28.70 17.94 -18.51
CA THR A 14 -28.01 17.02 -19.44
C THR A 14 -26.48 17.22 -19.50
N GLY A 15 -25.55 16.39 -19.01
CA GLY A 15 -25.47 15.07 -18.34
C GLY A 15 -24.63 14.10 -19.20
N ALA A 16 -23.89 13.19 -18.56
CA ALA A 16 -22.85 12.29 -19.11
C ALA A 16 -21.69 13.01 -19.82
N ALA A 17 -20.51 13.02 -19.19
CA ALA A 17 -19.29 13.50 -19.85
C ALA A 17 -18.82 12.53 -20.95
N VAL A 18 -19.32 12.73 -22.18
CA VAL A 18 -18.82 12.04 -23.37
C VAL A 18 -17.65 12.85 -23.96
N PHE A 19 -16.43 12.32 -23.87
CA PHE A 19 -15.25 12.93 -24.51
C PHE A 19 -15.25 12.66 -26.02
N ALA A 20 -15.39 13.69 -26.85
CA ALA A 20 -15.23 13.60 -28.31
C ALA A 20 -13.80 14.04 -28.72
N ASP A 21 -13.06 13.13 -29.33
CA ASP A 21 -11.91 13.41 -30.20
C ASP A 21 -12.13 12.57 -31.46
N ASP A 22 -12.04 13.18 -32.65
CA ASP A 22 -12.35 12.60 -33.98
C ASP A 22 -11.45 11.39 -34.37
N LYS A 23 -10.60 10.94 -33.44
CA LYS A 23 -9.71 9.79 -33.58
C LYS A 23 -10.16 8.53 -32.82
N LYS A 24 -11.17 8.60 -31.94
CA LYS A 24 -11.57 7.44 -31.11
C LYS A 24 -12.46 6.47 -31.88
N LYS A 25 -12.09 5.18 -31.91
CA LYS A 25 -12.88 4.08 -32.49
C LYS A 25 -13.96 3.54 -31.53
N PHE A 26 -14.34 4.25 -30.47
CA PHE A 26 -15.25 3.72 -29.44
C PHE A 26 -16.11 4.80 -28.77
N CYS A 27 -17.23 4.38 -28.17
CA CYS A 27 -18.12 5.17 -27.30
C CYS A 27 -18.20 4.50 -25.93
N HIS A 28 -17.95 5.26 -24.85
CA HIS A 28 -17.89 4.74 -23.47
C HIS A 28 -18.94 5.40 -22.57
N PHE A 29 -19.62 4.60 -21.75
CA PHE A 29 -20.52 5.03 -20.68
C PHE A 29 -20.04 4.42 -19.35
N SER A 30 -19.35 5.22 -18.52
CA SER A 30 -18.79 4.73 -17.25
C SER A 30 -19.78 4.72 -16.09
N PHE A 31 -20.78 5.61 -16.09
CA PHE A 31 -21.78 5.69 -15.01
C PHE A 31 -21.21 6.00 -13.61
N ASP A 32 -19.99 6.57 -13.53
CA ASP A 32 -19.26 6.82 -12.30
C ASP A 32 -19.88 7.83 -11.35
N GLU A 33 -20.65 8.78 -11.89
CA GLU A 33 -21.26 9.85 -11.12
C GLU A 33 -22.77 9.95 -11.37
N GLU A 34 -23.53 10.36 -10.35
CA GLU A 34 -24.99 10.55 -10.46
C GLU A 34 -25.37 11.52 -11.60
N LYS A 35 -24.51 12.51 -11.88
CA LYS A 35 -24.71 13.44 -13.00
C LYS A 35 -24.62 12.75 -14.37
N ASP A 36 -23.88 11.65 -14.49
CA ASP A 36 -23.69 10.93 -15.76
C ASP A 36 -24.94 10.15 -16.15
N ILE A 37 -25.66 9.62 -15.17
CA ILE A 37 -26.93 8.95 -15.44
C ILE A 37 -28.10 9.93 -15.64
N SER A 38 -27.99 11.16 -15.11
CA SER A 38 -29.06 12.16 -15.13
C SER A 38 -29.41 12.71 -16.54
N SER A 39 -28.52 12.57 -17.53
CA SER A 39 -28.83 12.85 -18.95
C SER A 39 -29.50 11.71 -19.68
N LEU A 40 -29.41 10.49 -19.17
CA LEU A 40 -29.87 9.31 -19.87
C LEU A 40 -31.40 9.32 -19.90
N LYS A 41 -31.96 8.98 -21.06
CA LYS A 41 -33.41 8.82 -21.20
C LYS A 41 -33.78 7.39 -20.83
N GLY A 42 -34.90 7.18 -20.16
CA GLY A 42 -35.32 5.84 -19.76
C GLY A 42 -36.44 5.88 -18.75
N ASN A 43 -36.71 4.75 -18.09
CA ASN A 43 -37.70 4.64 -17.04
C ASN A 43 -37.14 3.85 -15.86
N GLY A 44 -37.40 4.29 -14.63
CA GLY A 44 -37.20 3.52 -13.40
C GLY A 44 -35.76 3.21 -12.92
N PHE A 45 -34.73 3.34 -13.77
CA PHE A 45 -33.33 3.11 -13.41
C PHE A 45 -32.79 4.12 -12.37
N ARG A 46 -31.79 3.72 -11.59
CA ARG A 46 -31.19 4.55 -10.53
C ARG A 46 -29.67 4.56 -10.60
N TYR A 47 -29.07 5.58 -10.01
CA TYR A 47 -27.65 5.60 -9.73
C TYR A 47 -27.39 4.71 -8.51
N SER A 48 -26.33 3.90 -8.60
CA SER A 48 -25.81 3.16 -7.47
C SER A 48 -24.36 3.56 -7.23
N GLU A 49 -24.02 3.85 -5.98
CA GLU A 49 -22.63 4.04 -5.55
C GLU A 49 -21.84 2.71 -5.55
N GLU A 50 -22.51 1.59 -5.79
CA GLU A 50 -21.91 0.27 -5.93
C GLU A 50 -21.54 0.03 -7.41
N GLY A 51 -20.47 0.67 -7.90
CA GLY A 51 -19.88 0.34 -9.20
C GLY A 51 -18.88 -0.80 -9.14
N LYS A 52 -18.54 -1.36 -10.30
CA LYS A 52 -17.31 -2.14 -10.47
C LYS A 52 -16.10 -1.20 -10.42
N PHE A 53 -16.21 -0.04 -11.08
CA PHE A 53 -15.31 1.10 -11.01
C PHE A 53 -16.17 2.32 -10.74
N GLY A 54 -15.92 3.04 -9.64
CA GLY A 54 -16.77 4.16 -9.25
C GLY A 54 -18.23 3.77 -8.98
N GLY A 55 -19.15 4.35 -9.76
CA GLY A 55 -20.61 4.22 -9.67
C GLY A 55 -21.18 3.25 -10.72
N SER A 56 -22.48 2.98 -10.70
CA SER A 56 -23.14 2.15 -11.72
C SER A 56 -24.60 2.52 -11.94
N ILE A 57 -25.20 1.92 -12.97
CA ILE A 57 -26.65 1.93 -13.16
C ILE A 57 -27.28 0.72 -12.48
N GLU A 58 -28.25 0.96 -11.60
CA GLU A 58 -29.11 -0.07 -11.00
C GLU A 58 -30.46 -0.17 -11.73
N LEU A 59 -30.86 -1.41 -12.00
CA LEU A 59 -32.15 -1.79 -12.59
C LEU A 59 -32.85 -2.77 -11.65
N ASP A 60 -34.03 -2.41 -11.14
CA ASP A 60 -34.70 -3.11 -10.02
C ASP A 60 -35.77 -4.14 -10.45
N SER A 61 -35.78 -4.54 -11.73
CA SER A 61 -36.73 -5.47 -12.39
C SER A 61 -38.13 -4.95 -12.73
N VAL A 62 -38.54 -3.76 -12.27
CA VAL A 62 -39.92 -3.25 -12.50
C VAL A 62 -39.96 -2.22 -13.63
N ASN A 63 -40.04 -2.67 -14.89
CA ASN A 63 -40.14 -1.80 -16.08
C ASN A 63 -39.00 -0.75 -16.14
N ASN A 64 -37.80 -1.15 -15.71
CA ASN A 64 -36.62 -0.30 -15.68
C ASN A 64 -35.81 -0.44 -16.98
N TYR A 65 -35.47 0.66 -17.65
CA TYR A 65 -34.61 0.64 -18.83
C TYR A 65 -33.96 1.99 -19.12
N VAL A 66 -32.89 1.95 -19.91
CA VAL A 66 -32.14 3.13 -20.37
C VAL A 66 -31.99 3.11 -21.88
N PHE A 67 -32.25 4.24 -22.54
CA PHE A 67 -31.95 4.49 -23.93
C PHE A 67 -30.56 5.09 -24.07
N LEU A 68 -29.69 4.39 -24.78
CA LEU A 68 -28.34 4.81 -25.08
C LEU A 68 -28.33 5.41 -26.48
N ASP A 69 -28.26 6.74 -26.55
CA ASP A 69 -28.41 7.52 -27.78
C ASP A 69 -27.53 8.77 -27.75
N SER A 70 -26.21 8.56 -27.84
CA SER A 70 -25.23 9.65 -27.85
C SER A 70 -24.89 10.08 -29.28
N GLU A 71 -24.50 11.35 -29.44
CA GLU A 71 -24.02 11.87 -30.72
C GLU A 71 -22.80 11.09 -31.24
N VAL A 72 -21.88 10.72 -30.36
CA VAL A 72 -20.70 9.89 -30.67
C VAL A 72 -21.12 8.49 -31.16
N ALA A 73 -22.09 7.85 -30.51
CA ALA A 73 -22.59 6.55 -30.97
C ALA A 73 -23.23 6.65 -32.36
N ARG A 74 -23.99 7.73 -32.65
CA ARG A 74 -24.60 7.97 -33.97
C ARG A 74 -23.58 8.19 -35.08
N GLN A 75 -22.48 8.87 -34.77
CA GLN A 75 -21.37 9.09 -35.70
C GLN A 75 -20.58 7.81 -35.96
N LEU A 76 -20.27 7.03 -34.91
CA LEU A 76 -19.50 5.80 -35.03
C LEU A 76 -20.27 4.68 -35.73
N PHE A 77 -21.58 4.59 -35.46
CA PHE A 77 -22.46 3.55 -35.95
C PHE A 77 -23.68 4.14 -36.67
N PRO A 78 -23.53 4.60 -37.94
CA PRO A 78 -24.60 5.21 -38.71
C PRO A 78 -25.65 4.19 -39.24
N GLY A 79 -25.77 3.02 -38.60
CA GLY A 79 -26.67 1.94 -39.03
C GLY A 79 -26.17 1.13 -40.23
N LYS A 80 -24.85 1.13 -40.50
CA LYS A 80 -24.23 0.28 -41.53
C LYS A 80 -23.81 -1.07 -40.96
N GLU A 81 -23.67 -2.06 -41.84
CA GLU A 81 -23.13 -3.37 -41.50
C GLU A 81 -21.60 -3.29 -41.38
N GLU A 82 -21.07 -3.54 -40.18
CA GLU A 82 -19.63 -3.52 -39.90
C GLU A 82 -19.28 -4.31 -38.64
N SER A 83 -17.98 -4.58 -38.46
CA SER A 83 -17.49 -5.24 -37.25
C SER A 83 -17.61 -4.31 -36.04
N PHE A 84 -18.06 -4.83 -34.90
CA PHE A 84 -18.18 -4.07 -33.68
C PHE A 84 -18.02 -4.95 -32.44
N THR A 85 -17.68 -4.31 -31.33
CA THR A 85 -17.56 -4.94 -30.01
C THR A 85 -18.38 -4.16 -28.99
N ILE A 86 -19.20 -4.84 -28.20
CA ILE A 86 -19.90 -4.27 -27.04
C ILE A 86 -19.40 -5.00 -25.81
N GLU A 87 -18.86 -4.28 -24.85
CA GLU A 87 -18.41 -4.84 -23.58
C GLU A 87 -18.94 -4.02 -22.40
N MET A 88 -19.18 -4.68 -21.28
CA MET A 88 -19.63 -4.03 -20.04
C MET A 88 -19.38 -4.92 -18.83
N TRP A 89 -19.38 -4.33 -17.65
CA TRP A 89 -19.50 -5.05 -16.40
C TRP A 89 -20.96 -5.18 -16.01
N VAL A 90 -21.37 -6.38 -15.58
CA VAL A 90 -22.72 -6.67 -15.11
C VAL A 90 -22.67 -7.37 -13.76
N LYS A 91 -23.60 -7.04 -12.87
CA LYS A 91 -23.84 -7.73 -11.60
C LYS A 91 -25.33 -8.04 -11.46
N PRO A 92 -25.81 -9.15 -12.04
CA PRO A 92 -27.20 -9.58 -11.93
C PRO A 92 -27.50 -9.91 -10.46
N TYR A 93 -28.63 -9.46 -9.91
CA TYR A 93 -28.99 -9.79 -8.51
C TYR A 93 -29.49 -11.23 -8.36
N GLY A 94 -30.07 -11.80 -9.40
CA GLY A 94 -30.61 -13.16 -9.36
C GLY A 94 -31.06 -13.67 -10.72
N ILE A 95 -31.40 -14.97 -10.74
CA ILE A 95 -31.99 -15.62 -11.90
C ILE A 95 -33.50 -15.41 -11.86
N SER A 96 -34.09 -15.02 -12.98
CA SER A 96 -35.54 -14.84 -13.13
C SER A 96 -36.15 -16.01 -13.91
N SER A 97 -37.43 -16.30 -13.67
CA SER A 97 -38.19 -17.29 -14.47
C SER A 97 -38.43 -16.81 -15.92
N VAL A 98 -38.30 -15.50 -16.16
CA VAL A 98 -38.35 -14.86 -17.48
C VAL A 98 -36.97 -14.36 -17.91
N LYS A 99 -36.82 -14.03 -19.19
CA LYS A 99 -35.54 -13.53 -19.71
C LYS A 99 -35.26 -12.11 -19.23
N GLN A 100 -33.99 -11.85 -18.95
CA GLN A 100 -33.51 -10.55 -18.51
C GLN A 100 -32.60 -9.93 -19.59
N PRO A 101 -33.11 -8.99 -20.40
CA PRO A 101 -32.32 -8.35 -21.45
C PRO A 101 -31.30 -7.37 -20.85
N LEU A 102 -30.02 -7.56 -21.18
CA LEU A 102 -28.94 -6.66 -20.81
C LEU A 102 -28.89 -5.49 -21.80
N VAL A 103 -28.62 -5.77 -23.08
CA VAL A 103 -28.62 -4.78 -24.17
C VAL A 103 -29.44 -5.32 -25.34
N SER A 104 -30.24 -4.47 -25.96
CA SER A 104 -30.95 -4.79 -27.20
C SER A 104 -30.85 -3.67 -28.24
N SER A 105 -30.78 -4.08 -29.51
CA SER A 105 -30.85 -3.21 -30.69
C SER A 105 -32.06 -3.63 -31.52
N LYS A 106 -32.90 -2.65 -31.90
CA LYS A 106 -34.07 -2.87 -32.75
C LYS A 106 -34.07 -1.85 -33.89
N ASP A 107 -34.28 -2.33 -35.11
CA ASP A 107 -34.64 -1.47 -36.23
C ASP A 107 -36.15 -1.19 -36.24
N ASN A 108 -36.56 -0.05 -36.82
CA ASN A 108 -37.94 0.43 -36.94
C ASN A 108 -38.88 -0.55 -37.69
N SER A 109 -38.33 -1.55 -38.37
CA SER A 109 -39.08 -2.58 -39.09
C SER A 109 -39.28 -3.90 -38.30
N GLU A 110 -38.69 -4.03 -37.10
CA GLU A 110 -38.62 -5.26 -36.28
C GLU A 110 -38.00 -6.50 -36.97
N LYS A 111 -37.40 -6.33 -38.16
CA LYS A 111 -36.83 -7.44 -38.94
C LYS A 111 -35.42 -7.83 -38.49
N ASP A 112 -34.58 -6.84 -38.18
CA ASP A 112 -33.23 -7.04 -37.65
C ASP A 112 -33.19 -6.65 -36.17
N VAL A 113 -33.14 -7.64 -35.30
CA VAL A 113 -33.14 -7.46 -33.85
C VAL A 113 -32.06 -8.34 -33.25
N TRP A 114 -31.13 -7.77 -32.49
CA TRP A 114 -30.22 -8.55 -31.67
C TRP A 114 -30.28 -8.10 -30.22
N LYS A 115 -30.07 -9.04 -29.31
CA LYS A 115 -30.03 -8.77 -27.87
C LYS A 115 -29.07 -9.69 -27.14
N ILE A 116 -28.41 -9.12 -26.13
CA ILE A 116 -27.67 -9.82 -25.08
C ILE A 116 -28.65 -9.97 -23.90
N ASN A 117 -28.88 -11.20 -23.44
CA ASN A 117 -29.81 -11.46 -22.32
C ASN A 117 -29.31 -12.58 -21.42
N ILE A 118 -29.83 -12.58 -20.19
CA ILE A 118 -29.75 -13.71 -19.27
C ILE A 118 -31.04 -14.51 -19.43
N ASN A 119 -30.92 -15.80 -19.72
CA ASN A 119 -32.09 -16.67 -19.82
C ASN A 119 -32.57 -17.15 -18.44
N SER A 120 -33.70 -17.86 -18.42
CA SER A 120 -34.31 -18.36 -17.18
C SER A 120 -33.51 -19.44 -16.43
N ARG A 121 -32.34 -19.83 -16.95
CA ARG A 121 -31.37 -20.72 -16.30
C ARG A 121 -30.11 -19.98 -15.85
N GLY A 122 -30.12 -18.64 -15.84
CA GLY A 122 -28.99 -17.82 -15.40
C GLY A 122 -27.80 -17.83 -16.36
N ARG A 123 -28.04 -18.09 -17.66
CA ARG A 123 -26.97 -18.09 -18.67
C ARG A 123 -27.07 -16.87 -19.56
N ILE A 124 -25.95 -16.20 -19.76
CA ILE A 124 -25.85 -15.06 -20.67
C ILE A 124 -25.77 -15.59 -22.11
N GLY A 125 -26.56 -15.02 -23.01
CA GLY A 125 -26.60 -15.44 -24.40
C GLY A 125 -27.04 -14.33 -25.34
N ILE A 126 -26.85 -14.57 -26.63
CA ILE A 126 -27.13 -13.59 -27.68
C ILE A 126 -28.12 -14.20 -28.64
N SER A 127 -29.19 -13.46 -28.89
CA SER A 127 -30.16 -13.83 -29.92
C SER A 127 -30.19 -12.75 -30.97
N ALA A 128 -29.98 -13.14 -32.23
CA ALA A 128 -30.10 -12.28 -33.39
C ALA A 128 -31.18 -12.83 -34.34
N ARG A 129 -32.09 -11.96 -34.75
CA ARG A 129 -33.04 -12.19 -35.83
C ARG A 129 -32.57 -11.39 -37.03
N THR A 130 -32.38 -12.05 -38.16
CA THR A 130 -32.00 -11.42 -39.43
C THR A 130 -32.99 -11.82 -40.52
N GLU A 131 -32.94 -11.15 -41.68
CA GLU A 131 -33.79 -11.47 -42.85
C GLU A 131 -33.73 -12.95 -43.29
N LYS A 132 -32.64 -13.67 -42.98
CA LYS A 132 -32.46 -15.10 -43.31
C LYS A 132 -33.01 -16.08 -42.27
N GLY A 133 -33.53 -15.60 -41.13
CA GLY A 133 -34.10 -16.44 -40.06
C GLY A 133 -33.67 -16.07 -38.64
N ASN A 134 -34.17 -16.82 -37.65
CA ASN A 134 -33.78 -16.68 -36.24
C ASN A 134 -32.48 -17.44 -35.96
N ASN A 135 -31.39 -16.74 -35.66
CA ASN A 135 -30.12 -17.33 -35.24
C ASN A 135 -29.91 -17.07 -33.74
N LYS A 136 -29.97 -18.13 -32.93
CA LYS A 136 -29.73 -18.04 -31.48
C LYS A 136 -28.38 -18.65 -31.15
N VAL A 137 -27.45 -17.80 -30.70
CA VAL A 137 -26.19 -18.25 -30.12
C VAL A 137 -26.37 -18.30 -28.61
N ASN A 138 -26.76 -19.46 -28.11
CA ASN A 138 -26.87 -19.70 -26.67
C ASN A 138 -25.48 -20.01 -26.11
N ILE A 139 -25.05 -19.21 -25.15
CA ILE A 139 -23.72 -19.32 -24.54
C ILE A 139 -23.90 -19.86 -23.12
N LEU A 140 -22.96 -20.70 -22.68
CA LEU A 140 -23.03 -21.43 -21.41
C LEU A 140 -22.28 -20.71 -20.28
N ALA A 141 -22.05 -19.40 -20.39
CA ALA A 141 -21.46 -18.62 -19.31
C ALA A 141 -22.52 -18.39 -18.22
N PRO A 142 -22.24 -18.74 -16.94
CA PRO A 142 -23.12 -18.36 -15.83
C PRO A 142 -23.16 -16.83 -15.71
N SER A 143 -24.26 -16.31 -15.19
CA SER A 143 -24.39 -14.88 -14.95
C SER A 143 -23.80 -14.41 -13.62
N ASP A 144 -23.14 -15.30 -12.86
CA ASP A 144 -22.56 -15.10 -11.53
C ASP A 144 -23.35 -14.11 -10.66
N CYS A 145 -24.61 -14.45 -10.38
CA CYS A 145 -25.52 -13.57 -9.66
C CYS A 145 -24.91 -13.09 -8.34
N GLY A 146 -25.00 -11.80 -8.07
CA GLY A 146 -24.41 -11.14 -6.91
C GLY A 146 -22.92 -10.85 -7.05
N LYS A 147 -22.27 -11.12 -8.19
CA LYS A 147 -20.87 -10.77 -8.48
C LYS A 147 -20.76 -9.94 -9.75
N TRP A 148 -19.73 -9.10 -9.81
CA TRP A 148 -19.40 -8.37 -11.04
C TRP A 148 -18.70 -9.29 -12.03
N SER A 149 -19.20 -9.32 -13.26
CA SER A 149 -18.60 -10.04 -14.38
C SER A 149 -18.48 -9.12 -15.58
N HIS A 150 -17.31 -9.14 -16.23
CA HIS A 150 -17.13 -8.49 -17.52
C HIS A 150 -17.68 -9.40 -18.62
N ILE A 151 -18.45 -8.83 -19.52
CA ILE A 151 -18.92 -9.52 -20.72
C ILE A 151 -18.55 -8.71 -21.95
N ALA A 152 -18.17 -9.39 -23.03
CA ALA A 152 -18.01 -8.75 -24.32
C ALA A 152 -18.62 -9.58 -25.45
N PHE A 153 -19.36 -8.90 -26.31
CA PHE A 153 -19.89 -9.43 -27.56
C PHE A 153 -19.13 -8.81 -28.73
N VAL A 154 -18.64 -9.65 -29.62
CA VAL A 154 -17.87 -9.24 -30.80
C VAL A 154 -18.56 -9.77 -32.04
N ASN A 155 -19.02 -8.86 -32.89
CA ASN A 155 -19.41 -9.15 -34.26
C ASN A 155 -18.23 -8.88 -35.17
N ASP A 156 -17.63 -9.93 -35.71
CA ASP A 156 -16.54 -9.87 -36.67
C ASP A 156 -17.12 -10.14 -38.06
N SER A 157 -17.57 -9.07 -38.72
CA SER A 157 -18.22 -9.15 -40.04
C SER A 157 -17.25 -9.52 -41.17
N GLU A 158 -15.95 -9.29 -40.97
CA GLU A 158 -14.90 -9.63 -41.93
C GLU A 158 -14.65 -11.14 -41.94
N GLU A 159 -14.60 -11.77 -40.76
CA GLU A 159 -14.46 -13.23 -40.63
C GLU A 159 -15.81 -13.98 -40.65
N GLY A 160 -16.93 -13.27 -40.60
CA GLY A 160 -18.26 -13.87 -40.50
C GLY A 160 -18.46 -14.63 -39.19
N MET A 161 -17.95 -14.08 -38.07
CA MET A 161 -17.91 -14.74 -36.77
C MET A 161 -18.58 -13.89 -35.69
N LEU A 162 -19.36 -14.53 -34.82
CA LEU A 162 -19.75 -13.96 -33.53
C LEU A 162 -18.91 -14.56 -32.42
N ARG A 163 -18.40 -13.72 -31.52
CA ARG A 163 -17.65 -14.16 -30.34
C ARG A 163 -18.22 -13.56 -29.08
N PHE A 164 -18.11 -14.31 -28.00
CA PHE A 164 -18.47 -13.85 -26.67
C PHE A 164 -17.38 -14.17 -25.68
N TYR A 165 -17.04 -13.15 -24.90
CA TYR A 165 -16.06 -13.22 -23.85
C TYR A 165 -16.76 -12.99 -22.52
N PHE A 166 -16.31 -13.73 -21.51
CA PHE A 166 -16.74 -13.57 -20.12
C PHE A 166 -15.47 -13.51 -19.29
N ASN A 167 -15.26 -12.40 -18.56
CA ASN A 167 -14.02 -12.09 -17.86
C ASN A 167 -12.78 -12.32 -18.75
N ASN A 168 -12.73 -11.64 -19.91
CA ASN A 168 -11.65 -11.70 -20.92
C ASN A 168 -11.38 -13.09 -21.52
N LYS A 169 -12.18 -14.10 -21.19
CA LYS A 169 -12.04 -15.42 -21.76
C LYS A 169 -13.06 -15.65 -22.86
N LEU A 170 -12.60 -16.01 -24.06
CA LEU A 170 -13.48 -16.47 -25.14
C LEU A 170 -14.27 -17.70 -24.67
N ILE A 171 -15.58 -17.56 -24.54
CA ILE A 171 -16.48 -18.63 -24.11
C ILE A 171 -17.07 -19.36 -25.32
N LYS A 172 -17.40 -18.61 -26.36
CA LYS A 172 -18.03 -19.15 -27.56
C LYS A 172 -17.66 -18.30 -28.76
N GLU A 173 -17.34 -18.98 -29.85
CA GLU A 173 -17.37 -18.41 -31.19
C GLU A 173 -18.26 -19.26 -32.09
N GLU A 174 -18.91 -18.62 -33.06
CA GLU A 174 -19.82 -19.27 -33.98
C GLU A 174 -19.83 -18.56 -35.34
N ASN A 175 -19.78 -19.33 -36.42
CA ASN A 175 -19.96 -18.82 -37.78
C ASN A 175 -21.34 -18.18 -37.90
N PHE A 176 -21.37 -16.95 -38.39
CA PHE A 176 -22.58 -16.17 -38.55
C PHE A 176 -22.62 -15.53 -39.93
N SER A 177 -23.51 -16.05 -40.78
CA SER A 177 -23.71 -15.59 -42.16
C SER A 177 -24.79 -14.50 -42.30
N GLY A 178 -25.29 -14.00 -41.17
CA GLY A 178 -26.21 -12.87 -41.10
C GLY A 178 -25.47 -11.53 -41.03
N LYS A 179 -26.20 -10.44 -41.20
CA LYS A 179 -25.65 -9.08 -41.16
C LYS A 179 -26.18 -8.38 -39.91
N LEU A 180 -25.30 -8.03 -38.97
CA LEU A 180 -25.65 -7.25 -37.78
C LEU A 180 -25.21 -5.79 -37.95
N LYS A 181 -26.04 -4.88 -37.45
CA LYS A 181 -25.78 -3.45 -37.36
C LYS A 181 -26.17 -2.95 -35.97
N ILE A 182 -25.49 -1.93 -35.46
CA ILE A 182 -25.95 -1.19 -34.28
C ILE A 182 -26.99 -0.17 -34.76
N THR A 183 -28.22 -0.26 -34.24
CA THR A 183 -29.30 0.70 -34.51
C THR A 183 -29.62 1.43 -33.22
N LEU A 184 -29.49 2.76 -33.22
CA LEU A 184 -29.73 3.59 -32.03
C LEU A 184 -31.18 4.08 -31.97
N PRO A 185 -31.75 4.25 -30.77
CA PRO A 185 -31.14 4.02 -29.45
C PRO A 185 -30.94 2.53 -29.13
N LEU A 186 -29.81 2.17 -28.51
CA LEU A 186 -29.71 0.87 -27.84
C LEU A 186 -30.52 0.92 -26.55
N VAL A 187 -31.18 -0.18 -26.19
CA VAL A 187 -31.93 -0.27 -24.94
C VAL A 187 -31.19 -1.16 -23.96
N LEU A 188 -30.80 -0.58 -22.82
CA LEU A 188 -30.23 -1.29 -21.67
C LEU A 188 -31.37 -1.67 -20.70
N GLY A 189 -31.42 -2.92 -20.26
CA GLY A 189 -32.25 -3.36 -19.14
C GLY A 189 -33.68 -3.81 -19.43
N SER A 190 -34.25 -3.51 -20.61
CA SER A 190 -35.58 -4.02 -20.99
C SER A 190 -35.72 -4.21 -22.51
N GLU A 191 -36.63 -5.09 -22.92
CA GLU A 191 -37.04 -5.27 -24.33
C GLU A 191 -38.57 -5.23 -24.50
N LYS A 192 -39.31 -5.71 -23.50
CA LYS A 192 -40.78 -5.76 -23.41
C LYS A 192 -41.18 -5.54 -21.95
N LYS A 193 -42.42 -5.09 -21.68
CA LYS A 193 -42.90 -4.77 -20.31
C LYS A 193 -42.63 -5.86 -19.25
N GLU A 194 -42.62 -7.14 -19.64
CA GLU A 194 -42.47 -8.29 -18.74
C GLU A 194 -41.04 -8.88 -18.70
N GLU A 195 -40.12 -8.45 -19.58
CA GLU A 195 -38.72 -8.92 -19.63
C GLU A 195 -37.79 -7.77 -19.21
N ASN A 196 -37.41 -7.73 -17.92
CA ASN A 196 -36.55 -6.69 -17.35
C ASN A 196 -35.32 -7.29 -16.66
N PHE A 197 -34.17 -6.65 -16.79
CA PHE A 197 -32.97 -6.99 -16.04
C PHE A 197 -33.04 -6.50 -14.61
N GLN A 198 -32.52 -7.33 -13.71
CA GLN A 198 -32.37 -7.03 -12.29
C GLN A 198 -30.90 -7.09 -11.90
N GLY A 199 -30.30 -5.93 -11.64
CA GLY A 199 -28.90 -5.86 -11.23
C GLY A 199 -28.23 -4.55 -11.60
N LEU A 200 -26.90 -4.54 -11.48
CA LEU A 200 -26.06 -3.38 -11.77
C LEU A 200 -25.36 -3.55 -13.12
N VAL A 201 -25.17 -2.45 -13.84
CA VAL A 201 -24.37 -2.39 -15.08
C VAL A 201 -23.39 -1.23 -14.99
N ASP A 202 -22.14 -1.48 -15.37
CA ASP A 202 -21.04 -0.54 -15.27
C ASP A 202 -20.11 -0.62 -16.50
N GLU A 203 -19.38 0.47 -16.81
CA GLU A 203 -18.36 0.56 -17.86
C GLU A 203 -18.82 -0.01 -19.23
N LEU A 204 -19.94 0.48 -19.76
CA LEU A 204 -20.43 0.03 -21.06
C LEU A 204 -19.64 0.70 -22.19
N LEU A 205 -18.87 -0.09 -22.92
CA LEU A 205 -18.03 0.34 -24.03
C LEU A 205 -18.50 -0.29 -25.35
N ILE A 206 -18.62 0.55 -26.39
CA ILE A 206 -18.99 0.14 -27.75
C ILE A 206 -17.86 0.55 -28.70
N THR A 207 -17.15 -0.42 -29.27
CA THR A 207 -16.00 -0.21 -30.15
C THR A 207 -16.33 -0.59 -31.59
N LYS A 208 -15.88 0.22 -32.55
CA LYS A 208 -15.87 -0.07 -33.98
C LYS A 208 -14.69 -0.99 -34.31
N GLY A 209 -14.99 -2.21 -34.75
CA GLY A 209 -14.03 -3.29 -34.97
C GLY A 209 -14.22 -4.49 -34.03
N ALA A 210 -13.56 -5.60 -34.37
CA ALA A 210 -13.61 -6.84 -33.59
C ALA A 210 -12.42 -6.93 -32.61
N LYS A 211 -12.67 -6.82 -31.30
CA LYS A 211 -11.65 -7.01 -30.25
C LYS A 211 -11.52 -8.49 -29.88
N ARG A 212 -10.34 -8.91 -29.42
CA ARG A 212 -10.09 -10.28 -28.94
C ARG A 212 -9.49 -10.34 -27.54
N ASP A 213 -8.96 -9.22 -27.05
CA ASP A 213 -8.38 -9.05 -25.73
C ASP A 213 -9.04 -7.85 -25.04
N PHE A 214 -9.34 -8.03 -23.76
CA PHE A 214 -10.10 -7.11 -22.92
C PHE A 214 -9.32 -6.86 -21.63
N ASN A 215 -8.85 -5.62 -21.44
CA ASN A 215 -8.15 -5.23 -20.23
C ASN A 215 -9.17 -5.19 -19.06
N LEU A 216 -9.11 -6.17 -18.16
CA LEU A 216 -10.05 -6.28 -17.02
C LEU A 216 -9.64 -5.46 -15.80
N GLU A 217 -8.42 -4.91 -15.80
CA GLU A 217 -7.90 -4.11 -14.69
C GLU A 217 -7.87 -2.61 -15.00
N SER A 218 -8.16 -2.20 -16.24
CA SER A 218 -8.49 -0.81 -16.52
C SER A 218 -9.17 -0.57 -17.87
N ALA A 219 -10.29 0.17 -17.85
CA ALA A 219 -10.60 1.12 -18.90
C ALA A 219 -9.85 2.44 -18.68
N THR A 220 -8.57 2.38 -18.32
CA THR A 220 -7.59 3.47 -18.39
C THR A 220 -6.18 2.87 -18.36
N ASP A 221 -5.48 3.02 -19.47
CA ASP A 221 -4.04 2.86 -19.66
C ASP A 221 -3.59 1.65 -20.49
N GLU A 222 -2.78 2.04 -21.46
CA GLU A 222 -2.27 1.33 -22.62
C GLU A 222 -1.06 0.44 -22.25
N ASP A 223 -0.82 -0.57 -23.10
CA ASP A 223 0.38 -1.39 -23.22
C ASP A 223 0.82 -2.23 -22.00
N GLU A 224 0.24 -3.43 -21.89
CA GLU A 224 1.05 -4.61 -21.56
C GLU A 224 1.97 -4.92 -22.76
N SER A 225 3.03 -4.10 -22.90
CA SER A 225 4.18 -4.52 -23.69
C SER A 225 4.86 -5.67 -22.96
N THR A 226 5.37 -6.61 -23.75
CA THR A 226 6.23 -7.73 -23.38
C THR A 226 7.58 -7.32 -22.75
N ASP A 227 7.70 -6.14 -22.15
CA ASP A 227 8.96 -5.67 -21.60
C ASP A 227 9.21 -6.23 -20.20
N SER A 228 10.30 -6.99 -20.07
CA SER A 228 10.91 -7.36 -18.79
C SER A 228 11.44 -6.17 -17.98
N VAL A 229 11.15 -4.93 -18.40
CA VAL A 229 11.74 -3.70 -17.88
C VAL A 229 10.85 -3.09 -16.82
N TYR A 230 11.33 -3.08 -15.56
CA TYR A 230 10.63 -2.44 -14.46
C TYR A 230 10.52 -0.91 -14.66
N LYS A 231 9.32 -0.37 -14.38
CA LYS A 231 9.04 1.07 -14.34
C LYS A 231 8.22 1.43 -13.09
N PRO A 232 8.47 2.60 -12.46
CA PRO A 232 7.58 3.15 -11.45
C PRO A 232 6.17 3.39 -11.99
N ALA A 233 5.17 3.42 -11.09
CA ALA A 233 3.81 3.79 -11.48
C ALA A 233 3.72 5.28 -11.84
N VAL A 234 2.77 5.63 -12.71
CA VAL A 234 2.44 7.02 -13.00
C VAL A 234 1.74 7.63 -11.78
N ALA A 235 2.28 8.74 -11.27
CA ALA A 235 1.71 9.42 -10.13
C ALA A 235 0.41 10.15 -10.53
N VAL A 236 -0.72 9.73 -9.98
CA VAL A 236 -2.01 10.44 -10.13
C VAL A 236 -1.97 11.72 -9.30
N VAL A 237 -2.11 12.89 -9.95
CA VAL A 237 -2.07 14.22 -9.34
C VAL A 237 -3.44 14.90 -9.36
N GLU A 238 -3.74 15.66 -8.31
CA GLU A 238 -4.96 16.46 -8.19
C GLU A 238 -4.69 17.93 -8.53
N LYS A 239 -5.74 18.67 -8.88
CA LYS A 239 -5.61 20.09 -9.20
C LYS A 239 -5.13 20.87 -7.96
N PRO A 240 -4.03 21.63 -8.03
CA PRO A 240 -3.55 22.38 -6.88
C PRO A 240 -4.46 23.56 -6.53
N ASN A 241 -4.32 24.06 -5.30
CA ASN A 241 -4.92 25.33 -4.92
C ASN A 241 -4.33 26.47 -5.78
N PRO A 242 -5.16 27.28 -6.49
CA PRO A 242 -4.67 28.28 -7.43
C PRO A 242 -3.77 29.36 -6.80
N ASP A 243 -3.96 29.71 -5.53
CA ASP A 243 -3.13 30.72 -4.87
C ASP A 243 -1.75 30.16 -4.49
N ILE A 244 -1.70 28.88 -4.09
CA ILE A 244 -0.45 28.18 -3.82
C ILE A 244 0.34 27.97 -5.12
N GLU A 245 -0.34 27.62 -6.21
CA GLU A 245 0.28 27.49 -7.54
C GLU A 245 0.86 28.82 -8.03
N LYS A 246 0.13 29.94 -7.88
CA LYS A 246 0.67 31.28 -8.19
C LYS A 246 1.92 31.58 -7.37
N SER A 247 1.94 31.22 -6.10
CA SER A 247 3.09 31.40 -5.22
C SER A 247 4.29 30.57 -5.69
N TRP A 248 4.07 29.31 -6.12
CA TRP A 248 5.11 28.48 -6.73
C TRP A 248 5.66 29.10 -8.03
N ASN A 249 4.80 29.66 -8.88
CA ASN A 249 5.22 30.33 -10.11
C ASN A 249 6.01 31.61 -9.84
N GLU A 250 5.63 32.36 -8.80
CA GLU A 250 6.36 33.57 -8.38
C GLU A 250 7.76 33.20 -7.88
N ILE A 251 7.92 32.18 -7.02
CA ILE A 251 9.25 31.77 -6.55
C ILE A 251 10.12 31.21 -7.67
N ASP A 252 9.53 30.49 -8.65
CA ASP A 252 10.25 29.97 -9.82
C ASP A 252 10.75 31.09 -10.71
N LYS A 253 9.91 32.10 -10.98
CA LYS A 253 10.26 33.29 -11.76
C LYS A 253 11.51 33.99 -11.21
N TYR A 254 11.68 34.00 -9.89
CA TYR A 254 12.83 34.60 -9.23
C TYR A 254 13.89 33.58 -8.82
N ASN A 255 13.76 32.28 -9.13
CA ASN A 255 14.69 31.23 -8.69
C ASN A 255 14.94 31.24 -7.16
N ILE A 256 13.87 31.29 -6.38
CA ILE A 256 13.92 31.28 -4.91
C ILE A 256 13.76 29.85 -4.40
N CYS A 257 14.74 29.37 -3.63
CA CYS A 257 14.71 28.04 -3.02
C CYS A 257 14.15 28.11 -1.59
N ILE A 258 12.83 28.09 -1.47
CA ILE A 258 12.11 28.09 -0.20
C ILE A 258 11.22 26.84 -0.09
N VAL A 259 11.26 26.19 1.07
CA VAL A 259 10.40 25.06 1.43
C VAL A 259 10.07 25.17 2.94
N PRO A 260 8.80 25.18 3.36
CA PRO A 260 7.61 25.19 2.52
C PRO A 260 7.38 26.53 1.81
N CYS A 261 6.77 26.51 0.63
CA CYS A 261 6.38 27.69 -0.12
C CYS A 261 5.27 28.48 0.59
N PRO A 262 5.36 29.82 0.74
CA PRO A 262 4.29 30.59 1.32
C PRO A 262 3.01 30.53 0.50
N LYS A 263 1.84 30.43 1.15
CA LYS A 263 0.54 30.38 0.45
C LYS A 263 0.31 31.60 -0.44
N LYS A 264 0.76 32.79 -0.01
CA LYS A 264 0.72 34.03 -0.81
C LYS A 264 2.09 34.71 -0.74
N ILE A 265 2.76 34.82 -1.87
CA ILE A 265 3.99 35.60 -2.03
C ILE A 265 3.95 36.42 -3.32
N LYS A 266 4.43 37.66 -3.23
CA LYS A 266 4.69 38.53 -4.38
C LYS A 266 6.01 39.27 -4.18
N ILE A 267 6.94 39.14 -5.12
CA ILE A 267 8.19 39.90 -5.11
C ILE A 267 7.93 41.27 -5.75
N THR A 268 8.40 42.32 -5.10
CA THR A 268 8.16 43.72 -5.52
C THR A 268 9.44 44.49 -5.85
N GLY A 269 10.61 43.93 -5.52
CA GLY A 269 11.91 44.50 -5.83
C GLY A 269 13.02 43.88 -4.98
N ALA A 270 14.15 44.56 -4.89
CA ALA A 270 15.27 44.19 -4.03
C ALA A 270 15.91 45.44 -3.41
N VAL A 271 16.57 45.29 -2.27
CA VAL A 271 17.38 46.34 -1.65
C VAL A 271 18.71 45.78 -1.14
N PRO A 272 19.81 46.56 -1.25
CA PRO A 272 21.08 46.16 -0.65
C PRO A 272 20.95 45.98 0.86
N LEU A 273 21.49 44.87 1.36
CA LEU A 273 21.60 44.56 2.77
C LEU A 273 23.08 44.70 3.19
N ASP A 274 23.35 45.67 4.04
CA ASP A 274 24.68 45.97 4.57
C ASP A 274 24.64 46.25 6.09
N ALA A 275 25.76 46.65 6.66
CA ALA A 275 25.89 46.91 8.09
C ALA A 275 25.06 48.11 8.60
N SER A 276 24.40 48.88 7.73
CA SER A 276 23.46 49.94 8.13
C SER A 276 22.12 49.39 8.61
N TRP A 277 21.83 48.12 8.33
CA TRP A 277 20.62 47.46 8.79
C TRP A 277 20.73 47.00 10.25
N SER A 278 19.59 46.96 10.93
CA SER A 278 19.48 46.47 12.31
C SER A 278 18.15 45.74 12.54
N PHE A 279 18.05 44.99 13.63
CA PHE A 279 16.80 44.38 14.07
C PHE A 279 16.11 45.27 15.12
N THR A 280 14.79 45.39 15.02
CA THR A 280 13.94 45.91 16.10
C THR A 280 12.98 44.81 16.52
N VAL A 281 13.07 44.37 17.77
CA VAL A 281 12.31 43.21 18.27
C VAL A 281 11.19 43.72 19.18
N LYS A 282 9.94 43.40 18.83
CA LYS A 282 8.74 43.91 19.52
C LYS A 282 8.10 42.90 20.48
N SER A 283 8.57 41.66 20.47
CA SER A 283 8.07 40.59 21.35
C SER A 283 9.20 39.71 21.87
N GLU A 284 9.01 39.08 23.02
CA GLU A 284 9.98 38.13 23.60
C GLU A 284 10.08 36.81 22.81
N LYS A 285 11.13 36.02 23.09
CA LYS A 285 11.38 34.66 22.57
C LYS A 285 11.53 34.57 21.03
N LEU A 286 12.17 35.58 20.43
CA LEU A 286 12.43 35.66 18.99
C LEU A 286 13.91 35.53 18.60
N SER A 287 14.80 35.22 19.54
CA SER A 287 16.25 35.12 19.32
C SER A 287 16.60 34.12 18.23
N ALA A 288 15.96 32.94 18.21
CA ALA A 288 16.20 31.91 17.20
C ALA A 288 15.90 32.38 15.76
N GLY A 289 14.88 33.23 15.57
CA GLY A 289 14.57 33.80 14.27
C GLY A 289 15.63 34.80 13.80
N ILE A 290 16.15 35.62 14.72
CA ILE A 290 17.24 36.57 14.45
C ILE A 290 18.53 35.81 14.12
N GLU A 291 18.84 34.76 14.88
CA GLU A 291 19.97 33.86 14.61
C GLU A 291 19.89 33.26 13.21
N GLU A 292 18.71 32.82 12.77
CA GLU A 292 18.50 32.22 11.45
C GLU A 292 18.73 33.21 10.30
N ILE A 293 18.21 34.43 10.39
CA ILE A 293 18.49 35.47 9.38
C ILE A 293 19.98 35.80 9.36
N ASN A 294 20.60 35.99 10.51
CA ASN A 294 22.03 36.28 10.61
C ASN A 294 22.91 35.12 10.11
N ARG A 295 22.48 33.87 10.30
CA ARG A 295 23.12 32.68 9.73
C ARG A 295 23.11 32.75 8.21
N SER A 296 21.96 33.05 7.60
CA SER A 296 21.84 33.20 6.13
C SER A 296 22.68 34.37 5.60
N ILE A 297 22.73 35.51 6.30
CA ILE A 297 23.62 36.63 5.93
C ILE A 297 25.09 36.20 5.94
N LYS A 298 25.54 35.53 7.01
CA LYS A 298 26.92 35.02 7.12
C LYS A 298 27.25 34.02 6.02
N LYS A 299 26.31 33.14 5.67
CA LYS A 299 26.46 32.17 4.58
C LYS A 299 26.68 32.85 3.22
N LEU A 300 26.10 34.03 3.01
CA LEU A 300 26.34 34.85 1.81
C LEU A 300 27.61 35.72 1.91
N GLY A 301 28.36 35.63 3.01
CA GLY A 301 29.60 36.39 3.27
C GLY A 301 29.38 37.76 3.91
N GLY A 302 28.20 38.00 4.50
CA GLY A 302 27.84 39.25 5.15
C GLY A 302 28.20 39.30 6.63
N LYS A 303 28.08 40.48 7.23
CA LYS A 303 28.21 40.68 8.68
C LYS A 303 26.85 40.54 9.36
N ALA A 304 26.83 39.96 10.56
CA ALA A 304 25.61 39.88 11.36
C ALA A 304 25.08 41.28 11.69
N LEU A 305 23.75 41.43 11.66
CA LEU A 305 23.08 42.65 12.07
C LEU A 305 22.85 42.65 13.58
N GLU A 306 22.95 43.84 14.17
CA GLU A 306 22.73 44.06 15.60
C GLU A 306 21.25 44.33 15.90
N VAL A 307 20.82 44.03 17.13
CA VAL A 307 19.52 44.45 17.65
C VAL A 307 19.65 45.87 18.20
N LYS A 308 18.80 46.79 17.71
CA LYS A 308 18.77 48.21 18.11
C LYS A 308 17.32 48.70 18.26
N ASP A 309 17.08 49.44 19.33
CA ASP A 309 15.77 50.07 19.59
C ASP A 309 15.58 51.41 18.85
N SER A 310 16.62 51.91 18.17
CA SER A 310 16.61 53.25 17.57
C SER A 310 15.98 53.30 16.16
N SER A 311 15.42 54.44 15.80
CA SER A 311 14.61 54.65 14.59
C SER A 311 15.36 55.26 13.39
N GLY A 312 16.69 55.31 13.41
CA GLY A 312 17.49 56.13 12.48
C GLY A 312 17.95 55.45 11.18
N GLY A 313 17.89 54.13 11.06
CA GLY A 313 18.47 53.35 9.96
C GLY A 313 17.48 52.41 9.25
N ASN A 314 17.99 51.67 8.26
CA ASN A 314 17.23 50.55 7.68
C ASN A 314 17.03 49.48 8.74
N ARG A 315 15.87 48.80 8.76
CA ARG A 315 15.58 47.85 9.84
C ARG A 315 14.64 46.73 9.44
N ILE A 316 14.84 45.59 10.10
CA ILE A 316 13.91 44.45 10.11
C ILE A 316 13.20 44.48 11.46
N VAL A 317 11.90 44.74 11.46
CA VAL A 317 11.06 44.79 12.66
C VAL A 317 10.31 43.48 12.79
N VAL A 318 10.48 42.77 13.91
CA VAL A 318 9.88 41.45 14.14
C VAL A 318 9.08 41.44 15.43
N GLY A 319 7.86 40.92 15.39
CA GLY A 319 7.01 40.78 16.57
C GLY A 319 5.75 39.95 16.34
N LYS A 320 5.04 39.67 17.43
CA LYS A 320 3.67 39.15 17.38
C LYS A 320 2.73 40.23 16.86
N PHE A 321 1.68 39.81 16.15
CA PHE A 321 0.75 40.68 15.45
C PHE A 321 0.15 41.77 16.36
N GLU A 322 -0.15 41.43 17.62
CA GLU A 322 -0.69 42.34 18.63
C GLU A 322 0.28 43.46 19.07
N ASP A 323 1.58 43.19 19.01
CA ASP A 323 2.66 44.12 19.38
C ASP A 323 3.08 45.01 18.21
N MET A 324 2.52 44.78 17.01
CA MET A 324 2.96 45.36 15.75
C MET A 324 2.00 46.44 15.20
N LYS A 325 1.02 46.91 15.99
CA LYS A 325 -0.04 47.83 15.56
C LYS A 325 0.44 49.04 14.75
N GLU A 326 1.51 49.71 15.21
CA GLU A 326 2.06 50.90 14.54
C GLU A 326 2.67 50.59 13.16
N PHE A 327 3.20 49.37 12.97
CA PHE A 327 3.78 48.91 11.72
C PHE A 327 2.73 48.34 10.77
N LEU A 328 1.70 47.66 11.31
CA LEU A 328 0.57 47.16 10.54
C LEU A 328 -0.22 48.30 9.86
N ALA A 329 -0.39 49.42 10.57
CA ALA A 329 -1.09 50.60 10.03
C ALA A 329 -0.47 51.15 8.74
N VAL A 330 0.86 51.13 8.63
CA VAL A 330 1.58 51.69 7.47
C VAL A 330 1.73 50.73 6.31
N ILE A 331 1.52 49.43 6.53
CA ILE A 331 1.47 48.41 5.46
C ILE A 331 0.03 48.04 5.05
N GLY A 332 -0.95 48.85 5.43
CA GLY A 332 -2.33 48.73 4.97
C GLY A 332 -3.25 47.87 5.86
N ASN A 333 -2.90 47.69 7.14
CA ASN A 333 -3.68 46.93 8.12
C ASN A 333 -4.12 45.55 7.60
N PRO A 334 -3.19 44.68 7.22
CA PRO A 334 -3.55 43.36 6.72
C PRO A 334 -4.26 42.55 7.81
N GLU A 335 -5.09 41.60 7.40
CA GLU A 335 -5.81 40.70 8.32
C GLU A 335 -4.83 39.80 9.09
N LYS A 336 -5.13 39.52 10.37
CA LYS A 336 -4.32 38.61 11.18
C LYS A 336 -4.34 37.20 10.56
N PRO A 337 -3.18 36.60 10.23
CA PRO A 337 -3.14 35.21 9.76
C PRO A 337 -3.64 34.22 10.82
N LYS A 338 -3.93 33.00 10.38
CA LYS A 338 -4.23 31.88 11.29
C LYS A 338 -3.03 31.57 12.20
N ARG A 339 -3.24 30.71 13.22
CA ARG A 339 -2.18 30.21 14.12
C ARG A 339 -0.93 29.80 13.33
N GLN A 340 0.26 30.11 13.87
CA GLN A 340 1.57 29.93 13.22
C GLN A 340 1.77 30.70 11.91
N GLY A 341 0.80 31.50 11.49
CA GLY A 341 0.89 32.32 10.30
C GLY A 341 1.66 33.61 10.53
N TYR A 342 2.04 34.27 9.44
CA TYR A 342 2.81 35.51 9.50
C TYR A 342 2.63 36.36 8.24
N ILE A 343 3.06 37.61 8.37
CA ILE A 343 3.08 38.61 7.32
C ILE A 343 4.50 39.14 7.16
N ILE A 344 4.92 39.30 5.91
CA ILE A 344 6.12 40.06 5.56
C ILE A 344 5.74 41.16 4.57
N ASP A 345 6.03 42.40 4.87
CA ASP A 345 5.84 43.52 3.95
C ASP A 345 6.92 44.60 4.17
N PHE A 346 7.06 45.49 3.20
CA PHE A 346 8.06 46.54 3.19
C PHE A 346 7.40 47.90 3.00
N TYR A 347 7.95 48.89 3.68
CA TYR A 347 7.63 50.30 3.42
C TYR A 347 8.87 51.17 3.60
N GLU A 348 8.80 52.40 3.09
CA GLU A 348 9.86 53.39 3.24
C GLU A 348 9.42 54.50 4.19
N LYS A 349 10.31 54.94 5.07
CA LYS A 349 10.11 56.09 5.94
C LYS A 349 11.39 56.91 5.99
N ASN A 350 11.32 58.19 5.61
CA ASN A 350 12.46 59.11 5.61
C ASN A 350 13.68 58.58 4.82
N GLY A 351 13.46 57.96 3.66
CA GLY A 351 14.55 57.39 2.84
C GLY A 351 15.16 56.10 3.40
N LYS A 352 14.54 55.48 4.42
CA LYS A 352 14.99 54.23 5.04
C LYS A 352 14.00 53.10 4.76
N ASN A 353 14.53 51.93 4.41
CA ASN A 353 13.75 50.73 4.17
C ASN A 353 13.43 50.03 5.49
N ILE A 354 12.16 49.68 5.67
CA ILE A 354 11.66 48.97 6.83
C ILE A 354 10.98 47.69 6.36
N CYS A 355 11.53 46.54 6.76
CA CYS A 355 10.92 45.23 6.60
C CYS A 355 10.13 44.90 7.86
N VAL A 356 8.86 44.53 7.73
CA VAL A 356 7.98 44.16 8.83
C VAL A 356 7.74 42.66 8.79
N ILE A 357 7.99 41.95 9.90
CA ILE A 357 7.61 40.56 10.11
C ILE A 357 6.62 40.51 11.29
N ALA A 358 5.36 40.23 11.00
CA ALA A 358 4.30 40.15 12.02
C ALA A 358 3.74 38.73 12.08
N GLY A 359 4.05 37.99 13.15
CA GLY A 359 3.54 36.63 13.37
C GLY A 359 2.21 36.62 14.11
N ALA A 360 1.27 35.75 13.74
CA ALA A 360 0.01 35.57 14.45
C ALA A 360 0.21 35.19 15.93
N ASP A 361 1.31 34.46 16.19
CA ASP A 361 1.87 34.05 17.48
C ASP A 361 3.41 34.00 17.39
N THR A 362 4.09 33.55 18.44
CA THR A 362 5.56 33.46 18.49
C THR A 362 6.11 32.52 17.41
N GLU A 363 5.50 31.36 17.19
CA GLU A 363 5.92 30.41 16.16
C GLU A 363 5.80 31.03 14.76
N GLY A 364 4.70 31.73 14.47
CA GLY A 364 4.52 32.47 13.22
C GLY A 364 5.60 33.52 12.99
N ALA A 365 5.96 34.29 14.03
CA ALA A 365 7.02 35.29 13.91
C ALA A 365 8.38 34.64 13.60
N LEU A 366 8.68 33.51 14.24
CA LEU A 366 9.88 32.72 13.97
C LEU A 366 9.88 32.17 12.52
N TYR A 367 8.75 31.65 12.02
CA TYR A 367 8.63 31.17 10.63
C TYR A 367 8.67 32.28 9.58
N GLY A 368 8.24 33.49 9.94
CA GLY A 368 8.46 34.70 9.15
C GLY A 368 9.95 35.01 9.01
N CYS A 369 10.73 34.85 10.08
CA CYS A 369 12.19 34.98 10.02
C CYS A 369 12.85 33.91 9.14
N VAL A 370 12.43 32.64 9.27
CA VAL A 370 12.88 31.56 8.37
C VAL A 370 12.61 31.92 6.92
N THR A 371 11.40 32.36 6.61
CA THR A 371 11.01 32.76 5.24
C THR A 371 11.85 33.91 4.71
N LEU A 372 12.07 34.95 5.53
CA LEU A 372 12.94 36.06 5.14
C LEU A 372 14.38 35.60 4.90
N SER A 373 14.88 34.61 5.66
CA SER A 373 16.23 34.06 5.49
C SER A 373 16.45 33.44 4.10
N HIS A 374 15.40 32.88 3.49
CA HIS A 374 15.40 32.36 2.12
C HIS A 374 15.23 33.44 1.03
N LEU A 375 14.87 34.67 1.40
CA LEU A 375 14.70 35.81 0.50
C LEU A 375 15.94 36.71 0.40
N LEU A 376 17.06 36.25 0.97
CA LEU A 376 18.38 36.84 0.82
C LEU A 376 19.08 36.25 -0.41
N LYS A 377 19.72 37.10 -1.21
CA LYS A 377 20.52 36.69 -2.37
C LYS A 377 21.85 37.40 -2.39
N LYS A 378 22.78 36.85 -3.18
CA LYS A 378 24.05 37.49 -3.48
C LYS A 378 24.20 37.61 -4.98
N ASP A 379 24.17 38.84 -5.47
CA ASP A 379 24.51 39.21 -6.85
C ASP A 379 25.48 40.40 -6.81
N GLY A 380 26.77 40.10 -6.72
CA GLY A 380 27.82 41.06 -6.34
C GLY A 380 27.75 41.46 -4.86
N LYS A 381 26.64 42.10 -4.44
CA LYS A 381 26.34 42.46 -3.03
C LYS A 381 25.23 41.56 -2.48
N ILE A 382 25.09 41.56 -1.15
CA ILE A 382 23.97 40.89 -0.49
C ILE A 382 22.74 41.77 -0.65
N GLU A 383 21.66 41.19 -1.14
CA GLU A 383 20.39 41.86 -1.35
C GLU A 383 19.28 41.13 -0.60
N LEU A 384 18.35 41.92 -0.06
CA LEU A 384 17.10 41.45 0.50
C LEU A 384 15.97 41.70 -0.50
N LEU A 385 15.28 40.65 -0.92
CA LEU A 385 14.14 40.79 -1.82
C LEU A 385 12.96 41.43 -1.08
N LYS A 386 12.47 42.56 -1.62
CA LYS A 386 11.23 43.19 -1.19
C LYS A 386 10.07 42.31 -1.62
N CYS A 387 9.18 42.01 -0.68
CA CYS A 387 8.06 41.11 -0.93
C CYS A 387 6.82 41.48 -0.14
N LYS A 388 5.68 40.94 -0.56
CA LYS A 388 4.46 40.83 0.23
C LYS A 388 4.17 39.36 0.47
N VAL A 389 4.16 38.94 1.72
CA VAL A 389 3.89 37.55 2.12
C VAL A 389 2.75 37.53 3.13
N THR A 390 1.84 36.57 2.95
CA THR A 390 0.89 36.16 3.97
C THR A 390 0.82 34.64 3.95
N ASP A 391 1.10 34.01 5.08
CA ASP A 391 1.27 32.56 5.13
C ASP A 391 0.80 31.96 6.46
N TRP A 392 0.48 30.66 6.46
CA TRP A 392 0.09 29.84 7.61
C TRP A 392 0.11 28.36 7.19
N PRO A 393 0.28 27.38 8.10
CA PRO A 393 0.20 25.97 7.75
C PRO A 393 -1.23 25.43 7.68
N ASP A 394 -1.44 24.34 6.95
CA ASP A 394 -2.68 23.54 7.02
C ASP A 394 -2.73 22.71 8.31
N TYR A 395 -1.73 21.86 8.56
CA TYR A 395 -1.61 21.14 9.84
C TYR A 395 -0.97 22.04 10.90
N GLY A 396 -1.61 22.25 12.05
CA GLY A 396 -1.02 23.00 13.17
C GLY A 396 0.09 22.25 13.91
N GLY A 397 0.08 20.91 13.85
CA GLY A 397 1.14 20.06 14.38
C GLY A 397 1.74 19.17 13.29
N ARG A 398 3.06 19.29 13.10
CA ARG A 398 3.81 18.59 12.05
C ARG A 398 4.99 17.91 12.70
N MET A 399 4.96 16.59 12.71
CA MET A 399 5.95 15.76 13.37
C MET A 399 6.85 15.05 12.36
N CYS A 400 8.14 15.35 12.44
CA CYS A 400 9.20 14.72 11.65
C CYS A 400 10.49 14.66 12.50
N PHE A 401 11.56 14.10 11.93
CA PHE A 401 12.87 13.98 12.57
C PHE A 401 12.86 13.14 13.87
N SER A 402 14.05 12.76 14.32
CA SER A 402 14.22 12.06 15.59
C SER A 402 15.56 12.43 16.20
N LEU A 403 15.57 12.66 17.50
CA LEU A 403 16.77 12.84 18.30
C LEU A 403 17.31 11.44 18.63
N ARG A 404 18.54 11.14 18.19
CA ARG A 404 19.17 9.82 18.37
C ARG A 404 20.15 9.79 19.53
N ASP A 405 20.69 10.93 19.90
CA ASP A 405 21.77 11.08 20.87
C ASP A 405 21.32 11.87 22.11
N LEU A 406 22.18 11.92 23.12
CA LEU A 406 21.92 12.59 24.41
C LEU A 406 22.77 13.85 24.61
N ASP A 407 23.35 14.39 23.52
CA ASP A 407 24.09 15.64 23.53
C ASP A 407 23.52 16.63 22.50
N LEU A 408 23.66 17.92 22.81
CA LEU A 408 23.13 18.98 21.96
C LEU A 408 23.87 19.07 20.63
N ALA A 409 25.18 18.83 20.58
CA ALA A 409 25.97 19.02 19.37
C ALA A 409 25.50 18.06 18.26
N SER A 410 25.28 16.78 18.60
CA SER A 410 24.78 15.76 17.67
C SER A 410 23.32 16.01 17.26
N CYS A 411 22.50 16.58 18.15
CA CYS A 411 21.08 16.85 17.88
C CYS A 411 20.80 18.17 17.16
N LYS A 412 21.76 19.10 17.19
CA LYS A 412 21.58 20.50 16.75
C LYS A 412 21.11 20.61 15.31
N ASP A 413 21.67 19.79 14.42
CA ASP A 413 21.34 19.83 13.00
C ASP A 413 19.91 19.36 12.72
N ALA A 414 19.44 18.31 13.40
CA ALA A 414 18.07 17.85 13.27
C ALA A 414 17.06 18.90 13.75
N ILE A 415 17.35 19.59 14.87
CA ILE A 415 16.50 20.65 15.42
C ILE A 415 16.47 21.87 14.48
N ASN A 416 17.62 22.29 13.97
CA ASN A 416 17.69 23.43 13.05
C ASN A 416 17.02 23.11 11.70
N GLN A 417 17.16 21.90 11.18
CA GLN A 417 16.46 21.48 9.96
C GLN A 417 14.95 21.40 10.16
N ALA A 418 14.47 20.92 11.32
CA ALA A 418 13.06 20.99 11.66
C ALA A 418 12.57 22.45 11.67
N PHE A 419 13.33 23.36 12.29
CA PHE A 419 12.99 24.78 12.33
C PHE A 419 12.91 25.41 10.93
N GLN A 420 13.92 25.14 10.08
CA GLN A 420 14.01 25.65 8.71
C GLN A 420 12.93 25.08 7.78
N SER A 421 12.54 23.82 7.98
CA SER A 421 11.42 23.19 7.28
C SER A 421 10.06 23.50 7.91
N LYS A 422 10.02 24.37 8.93
CA LYS A 422 8.83 24.74 9.71
C LYS A 422 8.08 23.54 10.32
N ILE A 423 8.79 22.45 10.58
CA ILE A 423 8.33 21.32 11.40
C ILE A 423 8.41 21.73 12.87
N ASN A 424 7.36 21.46 13.64
CA ASN A 424 7.24 21.95 15.02
C ASN A 424 7.09 20.85 16.07
N ILE A 425 7.25 19.58 15.69
CA ILE A 425 7.23 18.45 16.61
C ILE A 425 8.36 17.48 16.22
N ILE A 426 9.19 17.06 17.18
CA ILE A 426 10.28 16.08 16.97
C ILE A 426 10.14 14.91 17.95
N TRP A 427 10.52 13.71 17.51
CA TRP A 427 10.58 12.52 18.36
C TRP A 427 11.88 12.43 19.19
N GLY A 428 11.75 12.38 20.53
CA GLY A 428 12.86 12.31 21.48
C GLY A 428 13.41 10.89 21.80
N ARG A 429 12.87 9.85 21.16
CA ARG A 429 13.25 8.41 21.29
C ARG A 429 13.46 7.92 22.73
N THR A 430 12.37 7.59 23.41
CA THR A 430 12.40 6.98 24.75
C THR A 430 11.61 5.68 24.86
N ALA A 431 10.86 5.29 23.83
CA ALA A 431 9.84 4.23 23.93
C ALA A 431 10.41 2.85 24.30
N TYR A 432 11.65 2.57 23.92
CA TYR A 432 12.29 1.27 24.15
C TYR A 432 13.21 1.25 25.38
N ASN A 433 13.44 2.39 26.03
CA ASN A 433 14.24 2.48 27.24
C ASN A 433 13.45 2.05 28.47
N THR A 434 14.18 1.65 29.51
CA THR A 434 13.59 1.48 30.84
C THR A 434 13.30 2.86 31.44
N LEU A 435 12.40 2.90 32.42
CA LEU A 435 12.10 4.15 33.10
C LEU A 435 13.32 4.68 33.87
N GLU A 436 14.10 3.79 34.46
CA GLU A 436 15.32 4.15 35.18
C GLU A 436 16.34 4.85 34.25
N GLU A 437 16.52 4.34 33.02
CA GLU A 437 17.40 4.93 32.02
C GLU A 437 16.95 6.34 31.61
N ILE A 438 15.65 6.54 31.34
CA ILE A 438 15.17 7.85 30.90
C ILE A 438 15.23 8.86 32.05
N MET A 439 14.92 8.45 33.28
CA MET A 439 15.01 9.31 34.47
C MET A 439 16.45 9.81 34.70
N LYS A 440 17.46 8.95 34.55
CA LYS A 440 18.88 9.33 34.70
C LYS A 440 19.36 10.37 33.67
N THR A 441 18.65 10.50 32.54
CA THR A 441 19.04 11.36 31.42
C THR A 441 18.19 12.64 31.31
N SER A 442 17.31 12.92 32.30
CA SER A 442 16.37 14.05 32.26
C SER A 442 17.08 15.41 32.11
N ALA A 443 18.14 15.65 32.88
CA ALA A 443 18.90 16.92 32.83
C ALA A 443 19.60 17.15 31.47
N GLN A 444 20.20 16.10 30.89
CA GLN A 444 20.83 16.18 29.56
C GLN A 444 19.79 16.47 28.47
N ARG A 445 18.65 15.78 28.54
CA ARG A 445 17.53 15.97 27.62
C ARG A 445 16.96 17.39 27.73
N LYS A 446 16.87 17.96 28.93
CA LYS A 446 16.39 19.32 29.15
C LYS A 446 17.17 20.36 28.35
N ILE A 447 18.50 20.25 28.30
CA ILE A 447 19.35 21.16 27.50
C ILE A 447 18.95 21.10 26.01
N ILE A 448 18.72 19.89 25.49
CA ILE A 448 18.34 19.66 24.10
C ILE A 448 16.92 20.18 23.84
N TYR A 449 15.98 19.94 24.76
CA TYR A 449 14.57 20.27 24.61
C TYR A 449 14.33 21.77 24.77
N ASP A 450 15.07 22.45 25.65
CA ASP A 450 15.05 23.91 25.77
C ASP A 450 15.54 24.56 24.46
N TYR A 451 16.61 24.02 23.84
CA TYR A 451 17.10 24.50 22.53
C TYR A 451 16.07 24.33 21.40
N ALA A 452 15.30 23.23 21.42
CA ALA A 452 14.19 23.00 20.50
C ALA A 452 13.03 23.98 20.77
N LYS A 453 12.68 24.19 22.04
CA LYS A 453 11.59 25.08 22.47
C LYS A 453 11.83 26.54 22.09
N GLU A 454 13.08 27.01 22.17
CA GLU A 454 13.49 28.35 21.69
C GLU A 454 13.21 28.56 20.18
N ARG A 455 13.11 27.48 19.41
CA ARG A 455 12.80 27.46 17.98
C ARG A 455 11.32 27.16 17.70
N GLY A 456 10.48 27.14 18.73
CA GLY A 456 9.06 26.80 18.59
C GLY A 456 8.82 25.32 18.27
N ILE A 457 9.75 24.44 18.67
CA ILE A 457 9.65 23.00 18.42
C ILE A 457 9.31 22.27 19.71
N ARG A 458 8.24 21.49 19.66
CA ARG A 458 7.80 20.57 20.70
C ARG A 458 8.57 19.26 20.61
N VAL A 459 8.83 18.65 21.77
CA VAL A 459 9.47 17.34 21.82
C VAL A 459 8.51 16.30 22.36
N VAL A 460 8.32 15.24 21.58
CA VAL A 460 7.52 14.06 21.95
C VAL A 460 8.42 13.02 22.54
N ILE A 461 8.12 12.62 23.77
CA ILE A 461 8.70 11.43 24.38
C ILE A 461 7.67 10.30 24.33
N GLY A 462 8.12 9.06 24.18
CA GLY A 462 7.25 7.89 24.10
C GLY A 462 7.55 6.86 25.18
N ASN A 463 6.53 6.14 25.64
CA ASN A 463 6.68 4.87 26.34
C ASN A 463 5.42 4.01 26.14
N TYR A 464 5.48 2.75 26.56
CA TYR A 464 4.32 1.87 26.54
C TYR A 464 3.44 2.13 27.77
N PHE A 465 2.19 1.64 27.78
CA PHE A 465 1.35 1.61 28.99
C PHE A 465 1.84 0.60 30.05
N ASN A 466 3.09 0.13 29.96
CA ASN A 466 3.62 -0.86 30.85
C ASN A 466 3.79 -0.30 32.27
N VAL A 467 3.51 -1.13 33.27
CA VAL A 467 3.58 -0.76 34.68
C VAL A 467 4.87 -1.19 35.36
N ALA A 468 5.65 -2.07 34.74
CA ALA A 468 6.98 -2.50 35.19
C ALA A 468 7.81 -3.03 34.00
N ASP A 469 9.08 -3.34 34.26
CA ASP A 469 9.89 -4.17 33.35
C ASP A 469 9.62 -5.65 33.64
N ALA A 470 9.55 -6.47 32.60
CA ALA A 470 9.31 -7.90 32.69
C ALA A 470 10.32 -8.61 31.79
N PRO A 471 11.52 -9.00 32.26
CA PRO A 471 12.46 -9.71 31.42
C PRO A 471 11.84 -11.02 30.89
N LEU A 472 12.23 -11.41 29.67
CA LEU A 472 11.80 -12.70 29.13
C LEU A 472 12.29 -13.84 30.04
N PRO A 473 11.43 -14.85 30.34
CA PRO A 473 11.87 -16.03 31.07
C PRO A 473 13.03 -16.72 30.33
N LYS A 474 14.05 -17.19 31.06
CA LYS A 474 15.27 -17.77 30.47
C LYS A 474 14.98 -18.95 29.53
N ASP A 475 13.98 -19.76 29.87
CA ASP A 475 13.61 -20.96 29.10
C ASP A 475 12.46 -20.69 28.10
N TRP A 476 12.12 -19.42 27.84
CA TRP A 476 11.03 -19.05 26.94
C TRP A 476 11.38 -19.33 25.48
N LYS A 477 10.66 -20.29 24.88
CA LYS A 477 10.76 -20.64 23.46
C LYS A 477 9.69 -19.99 22.58
N GLY A 478 8.76 -19.23 23.17
CA GLY A 478 7.66 -18.59 22.45
C GLY A 478 8.00 -17.20 21.90
N SER A 479 6.98 -16.49 21.42
CA SER A 479 7.15 -15.12 20.89
C SER A 479 7.52 -14.12 21.98
N ARG A 480 8.33 -13.11 21.66
CA ARG A 480 8.59 -11.99 22.57
C ARG A 480 7.38 -11.04 22.70
N SER A 481 6.40 -11.15 21.80
CA SER A 481 5.22 -10.28 21.78
C SER A 481 4.21 -10.60 22.89
N TYR A 482 4.33 -11.78 23.53
CA TYR A 482 3.52 -12.18 24.68
C TYR A 482 4.20 -13.31 25.46
N TYR A 483 4.19 -13.26 26.78
CA TYR A 483 4.51 -14.38 27.65
C TYR A 483 3.82 -14.24 29.01
N PRO A 484 3.51 -15.37 29.69
CA PRO A 484 3.04 -15.34 31.07
C PRO A 484 4.06 -14.64 31.98
N TYR A 485 3.59 -13.70 32.79
CA TYR A 485 4.44 -12.98 33.74
C TYR A 485 3.61 -12.53 34.94
N LYS A 486 3.77 -13.17 36.11
CA LYS A 486 3.04 -12.83 37.35
C LYS A 486 1.52 -12.66 37.12
N ALA A 487 0.91 -13.61 36.44
CA ALA A 487 -0.51 -13.56 36.05
C ALA A 487 -1.46 -13.58 37.26
N ASP A 488 -1.03 -14.21 38.35
CA ASP A 488 -1.66 -14.21 39.67
C ASP A 488 -1.66 -12.82 40.34
N GLU A 489 -0.66 -11.99 40.04
CA GLU A 489 -0.60 -10.58 40.46
C GLU A 489 -1.32 -9.62 39.49
N GLY A 490 -1.94 -10.15 38.43
CA GLY A 490 -2.68 -9.37 37.42
C GLY A 490 -1.79 -8.73 36.35
N LEU A 491 -0.63 -9.34 36.06
CA LEU A 491 0.34 -8.86 35.07
C LEU A 491 0.47 -9.83 33.89
N ILE A 492 0.89 -9.29 32.74
CA ILE A 492 1.33 -10.07 31.56
C ILE A 492 2.60 -9.47 30.97
N GLY A 493 3.43 -10.29 30.32
CA GLY A 493 4.70 -9.87 29.74
C GLY A 493 4.61 -9.67 28.23
N SER A 494 5.22 -8.60 27.72
CA SER A 494 5.42 -8.38 26.29
C SER A 494 6.65 -7.50 26.07
N ILE A 495 7.51 -7.84 25.11
CA ILE A 495 8.70 -7.06 24.70
C ILE A 495 9.59 -6.57 25.86
N GLY A 496 9.72 -7.37 26.92
CA GLY A 496 10.52 -7.01 28.09
C GLY A 496 9.78 -6.14 29.12
N LYS A 497 8.46 -5.95 28.99
CA LYS A 497 7.63 -5.01 29.74
C LYS A 497 6.38 -5.69 30.33
N ALA A 498 5.96 -5.27 31.52
CA ALA A 498 4.79 -5.80 32.22
C ALA A 498 3.55 -4.92 31.97
N PHE A 499 2.42 -5.52 31.57
CA PHE A 499 1.16 -4.83 31.28
C PHE A 499 0.03 -5.33 32.17
N THR A 500 -1.00 -4.51 32.33
CA THR A 500 -2.20 -4.81 33.13
C THR A 500 -3.34 -3.87 32.73
N TRP A 501 -4.58 -4.35 32.80
CA TRP A 501 -5.76 -3.48 32.66
C TRP A 501 -6.43 -3.18 34.01
N THR A 502 -6.05 -3.90 35.09
CA THR A 502 -6.80 -3.92 36.35
C THR A 502 -6.02 -3.40 37.57
N ARG A 503 -4.68 -3.33 37.51
CA ARG A 503 -3.84 -2.84 38.62
C ARG A 503 -3.75 -1.32 38.63
N ASP A 504 -4.82 -0.69 39.12
CA ASP A 504 -4.96 0.77 39.21
C ASP A 504 -3.86 1.44 40.02
N ASP A 505 -3.36 0.76 41.07
CA ASP A 505 -2.24 1.20 41.89
C ASP A 505 -0.96 1.35 41.06
N LEU A 506 -0.63 0.33 40.26
CA LEU A 506 0.57 0.34 39.43
C LEU A 506 0.46 1.31 38.24
N LEU A 507 -0.73 1.44 37.64
CA LEU A 507 -0.99 2.43 36.59
C LEU A 507 -0.84 3.87 37.11
N THR A 508 -1.31 4.13 38.33
CA THR A 508 -1.19 5.43 38.99
C THR A 508 0.28 5.76 39.30
N GLU A 509 1.02 4.82 39.89
CA GLU A 509 2.46 5.03 40.14
C GLU A 509 3.25 5.25 38.84
N ARG A 510 2.91 4.50 37.78
CA ARG A 510 3.50 4.71 36.45
C ARG A 510 3.22 6.12 35.91
N GLY A 511 1.97 6.59 36.03
CA GLY A 511 1.58 7.94 35.64
C GLY A 511 2.37 9.02 36.36
N LYS A 512 2.54 8.91 37.69
CA LYS A 512 3.36 9.85 38.48
C LYS A 512 4.81 9.89 38.02
N LEU A 513 5.39 8.75 37.66
CA LEU A 513 6.78 8.69 37.19
C LEU A 513 6.93 9.35 35.81
N PHE A 514 5.98 9.15 34.90
CA PHE A 514 5.95 9.87 33.62
C PHE A 514 5.75 11.37 33.82
N ALA A 515 4.86 11.77 34.74
CA ALA A 515 4.63 13.18 35.08
C ALA A 515 5.92 13.86 35.60
N ARG A 516 6.64 13.17 36.49
CA ARG A 516 7.93 13.61 37.00
C ARG A 516 8.97 13.73 35.88
N PHE A 517 9.09 12.73 35.01
CA PHE A 517 10.04 12.74 33.91
C PHE A 517 9.79 13.90 32.93
N MET A 518 8.52 14.16 32.60
CA MET A 518 8.11 15.29 31.77
C MET A 518 8.58 16.62 32.37
N ARG A 519 8.31 16.83 33.66
CA ARG A 519 8.74 18.04 34.39
C ARG A 519 10.26 18.20 34.36
N GLU A 520 11.02 17.14 34.66
CA GLU A 520 12.48 17.21 34.76
C GLU A 520 13.16 17.35 33.40
N SER A 521 12.64 16.69 32.36
CA SER A 521 13.20 16.76 31.00
C SER A 521 12.74 17.99 30.22
N GLY A 522 11.65 18.64 30.61
CA GLY A 522 11.07 19.76 29.87
C GLY A 522 10.32 19.36 28.60
N ALA A 523 10.05 18.06 28.40
CA ALA A 523 9.17 17.61 27.32
C ALA A 523 7.73 18.08 27.58
N ASP A 524 6.96 18.30 26.50
CA ASP A 524 5.58 18.82 26.57
C ASP A 524 4.56 17.90 25.90
N THR A 525 5.02 16.84 25.25
CA THR A 525 4.16 15.89 24.55
C THR A 525 4.56 14.45 24.90
N PHE A 526 3.58 13.62 25.22
CA PHE A 526 3.79 12.22 25.58
C PHE A 526 3.04 11.29 24.62
N TYR A 527 3.75 10.31 24.07
CA TYR A 527 3.21 9.24 23.26
C TYR A 527 3.10 7.96 24.09
N LEU A 528 1.87 7.50 24.31
CA LEU A 528 1.59 6.29 25.08
C LEU A 528 1.17 5.16 24.14
N HIS A 529 1.97 4.10 24.09
CA HIS A 529 1.73 2.95 23.21
C HIS A 529 1.14 1.75 23.96
N CYS A 530 0.10 1.15 23.39
CA CYS A 530 -0.42 -0.15 23.83
C CYS A 530 0.51 -1.32 23.55
N MET A 531 0.11 -2.51 23.97
CA MET A 531 0.81 -3.72 23.53
C MET A 531 0.60 -3.88 22.02
N ASP A 532 1.68 -3.76 21.23
CA ASP A 532 1.60 -3.76 19.76
C ASP A 532 1.58 -5.17 19.17
N THR A 533 0.45 -5.87 19.31
CA THR A 533 0.38 -7.28 18.95
C THR A 533 -1.04 -7.84 18.82
N GLY A 534 -1.14 -9.06 18.29
CA GLY A 534 -2.35 -9.87 18.25
C GLY A 534 -3.34 -9.56 17.12
N GLY A 535 -3.09 -8.51 16.34
CA GLY A 535 -3.87 -8.21 15.15
C GLY A 535 -5.34 -7.98 15.46
N ARG A 536 -6.19 -8.09 14.45
CA ARG A 536 -7.64 -7.90 14.63
C ARG A 536 -8.29 -8.98 15.50
N PHE A 537 -7.79 -10.22 15.47
CA PHE A 537 -8.42 -11.35 16.16
C PHE A 537 -8.11 -11.44 17.66
N ASN A 538 -7.01 -10.82 18.12
CA ASN A 538 -6.62 -10.83 19.52
C ASN A 538 -5.90 -9.52 19.89
N PRO A 539 -6.51 -8.34 19.69
CA PRO A 539 -5.84 -7.06 19.85
C PRO A 539 -5.23 -6.93 21.24
N GLU A 540 -3.95 -6.55 21.32
CA GLU A 540 -3.18 -6.44 22.58
C GLU A 540 -3.06 -7.75 23.38
N ASN A 541 -3.29 -8.90 22.75
CA ASN A 541 -3.50 -10.19 23.40
C ASN A 541 -4.65 -10.21 24.42
N TRP A 542 -5.73 -9.45 24.16
CA TRP A 542 -6.89 -9.40 25.04
C TRP A 542 -7.47 -10.77 25.44
N ASN A 543 -7.42 -11.77 24.56
CA ASN A 543 -7.90 -13.12 24.84
C ASN A 543 -7.04 -13.88 25.87
N ASN A 544 -5.80 -13.43 26.09
CA ASN A 544 -4.85 -13.99 27.05
C ASN A 544 -4.68 -13.13 28.32
N ARG A 545 -5.68 -12.27 28.61
CA ARG A 545 -5.72 -11.42 29.80
C ARG A 545 -5.81 -12.24 31.10
N THR A 546 -5.43 -11.65 32.22
CA THR A 546 -5.33 -12.37 33.50
C THR A 546 -6.71 -12.69 34.09
N PRO A 547 -6.82 -13.65 35.03
CA PRO A 547 -8.07 -13.89 35.77
C PRO A 547 -8.62 -12.64 36.46
N MET A 548 -7.75 -11.73 36.91
CA MET A 548 -8.16 -10.45 37.50
C MET A 548 -8.78 -9.51 36.47
N ASP A 549 -8.24 -9.47 35.25
CA ASP A 549 -8.80 -8.68 34.15
C ASP A 549 -10.17 -9.26 33.71
N ILE A 550 -10.27 -10.59 33.59
CA ILE A 550 -11.54 -11.28 33.27
C ILE A 550 -12.59 -10.95 34.32
N LYS A 551 -12.23 -11.06 35.61
CA LYS A 551 -13.15 -10.80 36.73
C LYS A 551 -13.67 -9.36 36.75
N ARG A 552 -12.82 -8.38 36.44
CA ARG A 552 -13.20 -6.95 36.49
C ARG A 552 -13.93 -6.49 35.23
N TRP A 553 -13.39 -6.82 34.06
CA TRP A 553 -13.81 -6.22 32.79
C TRP A 553 -14.71 -7.14 31.97
N GLY A 554 -14.72 -8.45 32.23
CA GLY A 554 -15.40 -9.42 31.37
C GLY A 554 -14.89 -9.28 29.94
N ASN A 555 -15.77 -8.88 29.02
CA ASN A 555 -15.45 -8.58 27.61
C ASN A 555 -15.49 -7.07 27.27
N ASP A 556 -15.68 -6.18 28.25
CA ASP A 556 -15.70 -4.72 28.03
C ASP A 556 -14.28 -4.15 27.88
N ARG A 557 -13.68 -4.41 26.73
CA ARG A 557 -12.34 -3.95 26.39
C ARG A 557 -12.24 -2.43 26.33
N ALA A 558 -13.26 -1.74 25.84
CA ALA A 558 -13.23 -0.28 25.71
C ALA A 558 -13.09 0.40 27.08
N SER A 559 -13.79 -0.10 28.12
CA SER A 559 -13.62 0.41 29.48
C SER A 559 -12.25 0.06 30.09
N ALA A 560 -11.68 -1.11 29.73
CA ALA A 560 -10.35 -1.51 30.18
C ALA A 560 -9.24 -0.62 29.58
N ASP A 561 -9.29 -0.36 28.27
CA ASP A 561 -8.35 0.55 27.59
C ASP A 561 -8.50 1.98 28.11
N TYR A 562 -9.75 2.44 28.31
CA TYR A 562 -10.04 3.73 28.95
C TYR A 562 -9.42 3.85 30.34
N ASN A 563 -9.55 2.84 31.21
CA ASN A 563 -8.96 2.85 32.56
C ASN A 563 -7.44 3.04 32.51
N MET A 564 -6.77 2.31 31.62
CA MET A 564 -5.32 2.39 31.45
C MET A 564 -4.88 3.78 30.95
N VAL A 565 -5.50 4.29 29.89
CA VAL A 565 -5.15 5.59 29.29
C VAL A 565 -5.46 6.74 30.25
N SER A 566 -6.69 6.78 30.78
CA SER A 566 -7.16 7.92 31.59
C SER A 566 -6.41 8.08 32.91
N ARG A 567 -6.00 6.98 33.55
CA ARG A 567 -5.24 7.04 34.82
C ARG A 567 -3.86 7.64 34.64
N ILE A 568 -3.11 7.15 33.66
CA ILE A 568 -1.77 7.67 33.35
C ILE A 568 -1.89 9.13 32.92
N TYR A 569 -2.82 9.46 32.03
CA TYR A 569 -3.10 10.83 31.59
C TYR A 569 -3.42 11.77 32.77
N SER A 570 -4.28 11.34 33.70
CA SER A 570 -4.68 12.16 34.85
C SER A 570 -3.51 12.54 35.74
N GLU A 571 -2.59 11.60 36.01
CA GLU A 571 -1.38 11.91 36.79
C GLU A 571 -0.43 12.85 36.04
N MET A 572 -0.29 12.68 34.72
CA MET A 572 0.53 13.60 33.92
C MET A 572 -0.01 15.02 33.94
N LYS A 573 -1.33 15.21 33.82
CA LYS A 573 -1.99 16.53 33.85
C LYS A 573 -1.88 17.23 35.19
N LYS A 574 -1.86 16.50 36.31
CA LYS A 574 -1.70 17.08 37.65
C LYS A 574 -0.39 17.85 37.80
N GLU A 575 0.71 17.30 37.30
CA GLU A 575 2.04 17.94 37.41
C GLU A 575 2.41 18.76 36.17
N ASN A 576 1.80 18.48 35.01
CA ASN A 576 2.08 19.14 33.73
C ASN A 576 0.76 19.53 33.05
N PRO A 577 0.11 20.64 33.46
CA PRO A 577 -1.23 21.01 32.97
C PRO A 577 -1.33 21.17 31.44
N ASP A 578 -0.23 21.57 30.79
CA ASP A 578 -0.16 21.82 29.34
C ASP A 578 0.27 20.58 28.52
N VAL A 579 0.42 19.41 29.15
CA VAL A 579 0.85 18.20 28.42
C VAL A 579 -0.13 17.82 27.32
N THR A 580 0.40 17.53 26.14
CA THR A 580 -0.36 16.85 25.08
C THR A 580 -0.07 15.36 25.11
N VAL A 581 -1.10 14.53 24.99
CA VAL A 581 -0.96 13.06 25.03
C VAL A 581 -1.49 12.44 23.75
N PHE A 582 -0.67 11.61 23.13
CA PHE A 582 -1.03 10.76 22.00
C PHE A 582 -1.24 9.35 22.53
N ALA A 583 -2.47 8.85 22.46
CA ALA A 583 -2.80 7.47 22.82
C ALA A 583 -2.79 6.59 21.57
N VAL A 584 -1.94 5.58 21.55
CA VAL A 584 -1.97 4.50 20.55
C VAL A 584 -2.68 3.32 21.17
N VAL A 585 -3.91 3.08 20.70
CA VAL A 585 -4.80 2.01 21.15
C VAL A 585 -5.01 1.02 20.01
N TYR A 586 -4.91 -0.29 20.25
CA TYR A 586 -4.89 -1.27 19.16
C TYR A 586 -6.31 -1.76 18.81
N PRO A 587 -6.65 -2.05 17.56
CA PRO A 587 -5.89 -1.72 16.37
C PRO A 587 -6.07 -0.25 15.98
N TYR A 588 -4.99 0.37 15.51
CA TYR A 588 -4.95 1.78 15.10
C TYR A 588 -4.82 1.95 13.58
N VAL A 589 -5.41 1.04 12.80
CA VAL A 589 -5.46 1.09 11.32
C VAL A 589 -6.93 1.17 10.89
N ALA A 590 -7.29 2.17 10.09
CA ALA A 590 -8.69 2.49 9.82
C ALA A 590 -9.43 1.44 8.97
N SER A 591 -8.74 0.66 8.15
CA SER A 591 -9.31 -0.46 7.40
C SER A 591 -9.92 -1.55 8.29
N TYR A 592 -9.53 -1.65 9.56
CA TYR A 592 -10.19 -2.55 10.51
C TYR A 592 -11.61 -2.12 10.89
N LEU A 593 -12.05 -0.90 10.55
CA LEU A 593 -13.42 -0.44 10.79
C LEU A 593 -14.47 -1.10 9.88
N GLN A 594 -14.04 -1.88 8.88
CA GLN A 594 -14.93 -2.79 8.15
C GLN A 594 -15.53 -3.89 9.05
N TYR A 595 -15.03 -4.01 10.28
CA TYR A 595 -15.40 -5.02 11.24
C TYR A 595 -16.24 -4.43 12.38
N PRO A 596 -17.49 -4.92 12.58
CA PRO A 596 -18.43 -4.32 13.53
C PRO A 596 -17.91 -4.26 14.98
N ASP A 597 -17.15 -5.27 15.41
CA ASP A 597 -16.58 -5.37 16.76
C ASP A 597 -15.53 -4.28 17.04
N ILE A 598 -14.66 -3.99 16.07
CA ILE A 598 -13.67 -2.92 16.18
C ILE A 598 -14.34 -1.55 16.12
N LYS A 599 -15.34 -1.40 15.24
CA LYS A 599 -16.13 -0.16 15.13
C LYS A 599 -16.85 0.17 16.44
N ASP A 600 -17.48 -0.82 17.08
CA ASP A 600 -18.15 -0.64 18.37
C ASP A 600 -17.17 -0.34 19.51
N TRP A 601 -16.01 -1.01 19.54
CA TRP A 601 -14.94 -0.73 20.50
C TRP A 601 -14.45 0.71 20.41
N LEU A 602 -14.10 1.20 19.21
CA LEU A 602 -13.58 2.56 19.02
C LEU A 602 -14.61 3.61 19.45
N ARG A 603 -15.89 3.42 19.09
CA ARG A 603 -16.99 4.30 19.50
C ARG A 603 -17.08 4.38 21.02
N LYS A 604 -17.16 3.22 21.70
CA LYS A 604 -17.26 3.16 23.17
C LYS A 604 -16.05 3.75 23.88
N LEU A 605 -14.85 3.56 23.32
CA LEU A 605 -13.63 4.13 23.85
C LEU A 605 -13.62 5.67 23.68
N SER A 606 -13.94 6.16 22.48
CA SER A 606 -14.06 7.59 22.17
C SER A 606 -15.07 8.31 23.06
N GLU A 607 -16.22 7.67 23.34
CA GLU A 607 -17.26 8.21 24.23
C GLU A 607 -16.74 8.49 25.65
N LYS A 608 -15.80 7.67 26.14
CA LYS A 608 -15.24 7.72 27.50
C LYS A 608 -13.97 8.57 27.61
N LEU A 609 -13.12 8.58 26.58
CA LEU A 609 -11.83 9.28 26.61
C LEU A 609 -12.00 10.81 26.73
N PRO A 610 -11.14 11.49 27.50
CA PRO A 610 -11.06 12.95 27.50
C PRO A 610 -10.83 13.51 26.08
N GLU A 611 -11.50 14.60 25.72
CA GLU A 611 -11.41 15.24 24.39
C GLU A 611 -9.99 15.77 24.08
N GLU A 612 -9.18 16.03 25.11
CA GLU A 612 -7.81 16.52 24.99
C GLU A 612 -6.79 15.45 24.55
N ILE A 613 -7.17 14.17 24.61
CA ILE A 613 -6.31 13.06 24.20
C ILE A 613 -6.44 12.85 22.69
N PHE A 614 -5.29 12.85 22.01
CA PHE A 614 -5.24 12.50 20.60
C PHE A 614 -5.24 10.99 20.43
N ILE A 615 -6.03 10.48 19.49
CA ILE A 615 -6.01 9.07 19.12
C ILE A 615 -5.10 8.89 17.90
N CYS A 616 -4.16 7.96 18.01
CA CYS A 616 -3.30 7.56 16.91
C CYS A 616 -4.09 6.77 15.86
N VAL A 617 -3.86 7.07 14.59
CA VAL A 617 -4.36 6.31 13.44
C VAL A 617 -3.27 6.24 12.37
N ARG A 618 -3.07 5.06 11.77
CA ARG A 618 -2.14 4.88 10.64
C ARG A 618 -2.71 5.39 9.33
N GLU A 619 -1.82 5.60 8.36
CA GLU A 619 -2.18 5.86 6.98
C GLU A 619 -3.17 4.81 6.45
N ASP A 620 -4.25 5.29 5.86
CA ASP A 620 -5.24 4.47 5.17
C ASP A 620 -5.95 5.33 4.11
N LEU A 621 -6.81 4.72 3.29
CA LEU A 621 -7.56 5.41 2.25
C LEU A 621 -8.47 6.49 2.83
N ARG A 622 -8.69 7.58 2.09
CA ARG A 622 -9.50 8.72 2.52
C ARG A 622 -10.86 8.31 3.10
N LYS A 623 -11.54 7.33 2.49
CA LYS A 623 -12.83 6.81 2.97
C LYS A 623 -12.74 6.18 4.36
N ASN A 624 -11.69 5.44 4.65
CA ASN A 624 -11.47 4.78 5.93
C ASN A 624 -11.08 5.82 6.99
N MET A 625 -10.25 6.79 6.62
CA MET A 625 -9.89 7.92 7.49
C MET A 625 -11.11 8.77 7.86
N LYS A 626 -12.03 9.00 6.91
CA LYS A 626 -13.28 9.72 7.16
C LYS A 626 -14.17 8.94 8.15
N LEU A 627 -14.32 7.63 7.95
CA LEU A 627 -15.08 6.79 8.87
C LEU A 627 -14.47 6.77 10.29
N TRP A 628 -13.14 6.69 10.39
CA TRP A 628 -12.44 6.80 11.68
C TRP A 628 -12.78 8.12 12.37
N ARG A 629 -12.67 9.23 11.64
CA ARG A 629 -12.97 10.58 12.14
C ARG A 629 -14.41 10.71 12.63
N GLU A 630 -15.36 10.14 11.90
CA GLU A 630 -16.79 10.16 12.28
C GLU A 630 -17.05 9.40 13.58
N ILE A 631 -16.39 8.25 13.78
CA ILE A 631 -16.56 7.43 14.99
C ILE A 631 -15.85 8.08 16.20
N SER A 632 -14.66 8.65 16.00
CA SER A 632 -13.85 9.26 17.06
C SER A 632 -13.97 10.79 17.10
N ALA A 633 -15.14 11.35 16.75
CA ALA A 633 -15.31 12.78 16.51
C ALA A 633 -14.99 13.70 17.71
N LYS A 634 -15.00 13.15 18.94
CA LYS A 634 -14.59 13.87 20.16
C LYS A 634 -13.09 14.13 20.26
N GLN A 635 -12.26 13.31 19.62
CA GLN A 635 -10.81 13.39 19.72
C GLN A 635 -10.20 13.96 18.44
N ASP A 636 -9.08 14.68 18.58
CA ASP A 636 -8.21 15.01 17.44
C ASP A 636 -7.40 13.79 17.01
N SER A 637 -7.04 13.76 15.73
CA SER A 637 -6.27 12.64 15.17
C SER A 637 -4.76 12.93 15.21
N PHE A 638 -4.00 11.95 15.69
CA PHE A 638 -2.56 11.88 15.48
C PHE A 638 -2.30 10.86 14.38
N VAL A 639 -1.97 11.34 13.17
CA VAL A 639 -1.81 10.49 12.00
C VAL A 639 -0.36 10.02 11.92
N TYR A 640 -0.16 8.70 12.02
CA TYR A 640 1.10 8.06 11.66
C TYR A 640 1.08 7.74 10.16
N HIS A 641 1.98 8.32 9.38
CA HIS A 641 2.14 8.01 7.96
C HIS A 641 3.54 7.46 7.68
N SER A 642 3.61 6.17 7.33
CA SER A 642 4.82 5.54 6.80
C SER A 642 4.79 5.51 5.26
N PRO A 643 5.88 5.92 4.57
CA PRO A 643 5.91 5.96 3.11
C PRO A 643 6.02 4.59 2.43
N SER A 644 5.89 3.47 3.18
CA SER A 644 6.08 2.09 2.69
C SER A 644 7.47 1.77 2.09
N CYS A 645 8.41 2.72 2.14
CA CYS A 645 9.84 2.59 1.81
C CYS A 645 10.73 3.03 2.98
N LEU A 646 10.51 2.47 4.16
CA LEU A 646 11.47 2.66 5.26
C LEU A 646 12.85 2.19 4.76
N ASP A 647 13.84 3.10 4.75
CA ASP A 647 15.20 2.92 4.19
C ASP A 647 15.39 3.22 2.68
N CYS A 648 14.90 4.37 2.22
CA CYS A 648 15.28 4.99 0.95
C CYS A 648 15.79 6.43 1.17
N LEU A 649 16.55 6.97 0.21
CA LEU A 649 17.07 8.35 0.30
C LEU A 649 16.04 9.41 -0.09
N PHE A 650 15.01 9.05 -0.84
CA PHE A 650 13.95 9.93 -1.31
C PHE A 650 12.59 9.25 -1.33
N SER A 651 11.54 10.01 -1.04
CA SER A 651 10.15 9.56 -1.17
C SER A 651 9.25 10.75 -1.44
N ALA A 652 8.36 10.60 -2.43
CA ALA A 652 7.34 11.59 -2.72
C ALA A 652 6.09 11.43 -1.85
N ALA A 653 6.02 10.42 -0.97
CA ALA A 653 4.81 10.03 -0.25
C ALA A 653 4.22 11.16 0.61
N GLY A 654 5.02 12.13 1.05
CA GLY A 654 4.53 13.33 1.75
C GLY A 654 3.37 14.04 1.03
N ARG A 655 3.29 13.94 -0.32
CA ARG A 655 2.22 14.46 -1.17
C ARG A 655 0.80 14.00 -0.81
N TYR A 656 0.67 12.88 -0.09
CA TYR A 656 -0.62 12.33 0.30
C TYR A 656 -1.20 12.94 1.58
N ALA A 657 -0.53 13.94 2.18
CA ALA A 657 -0.94 14.55 3.45
C ALA A 657 -2.41 15.02 3.48
N LYS A 658 -2.98 15.45 2.34
CA LYS A 658 -4.40 15.83 2.23
C LYS A 658 -5.35 14.67 2.56
N THR A 659 -4.97 13.43 2.27
CA THR A 659 -5.74 12.22 2.57
C THR A 659 -6.15 12.17 4.04
N PHE A 660 -5.25 12.61 4.93
CA PHE A 660 -5.43 12.48 6.36
C PHE A 660 -5.86 13.77 7.04
N PHE A 661 -5.94 14.88 6.30
CA PHE A 661 -6.26 16.19 6.85
C PHE A 661 -7.77 16.39 6.95
N PHE A 662 -8.27 16.72 8.14
CA PHE A 662 -9.66 17.10 8.35
C PHE A 662 -9.78 18.46 9.03
N GLN A 663 -8.90 18.77 9.97
CA GLN A 663 -8.88 20.04 10.69
C GLN A 663 -7.48 20.46 11.15
N ASP A 664 -7.34 21.73 11.52
CA ASP A 664 -6.06 22.34 11.91
C ASP A 664 -5.42 21.75 13.18
N ARG A 665 -6.24 21.21 14.08
CA ARG A 665 -5.81 20.53 15.30
C ARG A 665 -5.24 19.13 15.04
N ASP A 666 -5.50 18.51 13.89
CA ASP A 666 -4.90 17.21 13.56
C ASP A 666 -3.36 17.33 13.53
N ILE A 667 -2.68 16.24 13.91
CA ILE A 667 -1.22 16.17 13.90
C ILE A 667 -0.79 15.18 12.84
N TYR A 668 0.11 15.60 11.96
CA TYR A 668 0.67 14.76 10.91
C TYR A 668 2.08 14.32 11.27
N TRP A 669 2.28 13.01 11.46
CA TRP A 669 3.60 12.41 11.60
C TRP A 669 4.01 11.69 10.31
N PHE A 670 5.00 12.25 9.62
CA PHE A 670 5.66 11.54 8.53
C PHE A 670 6.85 10.72 9.07
N CYS A 671 6.64 9.41 9.20
CA CYS A 671 7.65 8.48 9.71
C CYS A 671 8.63 8.08 8.58
N SER A 672 9.57 8.97 8.27
CA SER A 672 10.42 8.82 7.08
C SER A 672 11.47 7.70 7.12
N GLY A 673 11.64 7.00 8.25
CA GLY A 673 12.70 6.01 8.41
C GLY A 673 14.14 6.56 8.27
N GLY A 674 14.33 7.88 8.28
CA GLY A 674 15.62 8.52 8.01
C GLY A 674 15.76 9.13 6.61
N CYS A 675 14.73 9.04 5.76
CA CYS A 675 14.68 9.73 4.47
C CYS A 675 14.55 11.25 4.67
N ILE A 676 15.68 11.97 4.66
CA ILE A 676 15.69 13.41 4.95
C ILE A 676 14.99 14.23 3.87
N THR A 677 15.20 13.91 2.60
CA THR A 677 14.57 14.64 1.49
C THR A 677 13.06 14.42 1.47
N GLY A 678 12.59 13.21 1.80
CA GLY A 678 11.17 12.91 1.99
C GLY A 678 10.54 13.68 3.15
N ILE A 679 11.30 14.00 4.21
CA ILE A 679 10.81 14.91 5.27
C ILE A 679 10.55 16.31 4.71
N TRP A 680 11.41 16.84 3.85
CA TRP A 680 11.21 18.15 3.23
C TRP A 680 10.06 18.17 2.20
N VAL A 681 9.81 17.04 1.54
CA VAL A 681 8.56 16.86 0.77
C VAL A 681 7.36 16.91 1.73
N ALA A 682 7.39 16.14 2.81
CA ALA A 682 6.33 16.15 3.81
C ALA A 682 6.14 17.51 4.50
N SER A 683 7.20 18.33 4.64
CA SER A 683 7.08 19.68 5.19
C SER A 683 6.32 20.62 4.24
N GLU A 684 6.55 20.53 2.93
CA GLU A 684 5.74 21.25 1.93
C GLU A 684 4.27 20.85 2.04
N TYR A 685 3.97 19.55 1.97
CA TYR A 685 2.58 19.09 1.88
C TYR A 685 1.82 19.07 3.22
N SER A 686 2.51 19.15 4.36
CA SER A 686 1.85 19.39 5.65
C SER A 686 1.61 20.88 5.92
N TRP A 687 2.38 21.76 5.29
CA TRP A 687 2.11 23.19 5.26
C TRP A 687 1.03 23.55 4.22
N ASN A 688 1.10 22.91 3.05
CA ASN A 688 0.24 23.09 1.88
C ASN A 688 -0.26 21.74 1.34
N THR A 689 -1.33 21.22 1.92
CA THR A 689 -1.92 19.92 1.55
C THR A 689 -2.38 19.85 0.09
N GLU A 690 -2.63 21.00 -0.54
CA GLU A 690 -3.05 21.13 -1.95
C GLU A 690 -1.99 21.84 -2.81
N ALA A 691 -0.71 21.74 -2.47
CA ALA A 691 0.39 22.24 -3.30
C ALA A 691 0.50 21.46 -4.64
N PRO A 692 1.06 22.05 -5.72
CA PRO A 692 1.31 21.34 -6.99
C PRO A 692 1.93 19.95 -6.77
N GLY A 693 1.38 18.92 -7.42
CA GLY A 693 1.82 17.53 -7.28
C GLY A 693 1.14 16.73 -6.16
N TRP A 694 0.22 17.30 -5.38
CA TRP A 694 -0.54 16.56 -4.36
C TRP A 694 -1.45 15.48 -4.96
N GLY A 695 -1.90 14.53 -4.14
CA GLY A 695 -2.87 13.51 -4.56
C GLY A 695 -3.44 12.73 -3.38
N TRP A 696 -4.43 11.87 -3.65
CA TRP A 696 -4.97 10.93 -2.66
C TRP A 696 -4.07 9.71 -2.50
N LEU A 697 -3.99 9.15 -1.29
CA LEU A 697 -3.30 7.88 -1.05
C LEU A 697 -4.00 6.76 -1.86
N PRO A 698 -3.30 6.07 -2.78
CA PRO A 698 -3.92 5.05 -3.60
C PRO A 698 -4.06 3.72 -2.85
N LYS A 699 -4.96 2.85 -3.34
CA LYS A 699 -5.22 1.50 -2.77
C LYS A 699 -3.95 0.65 -2.65
N GLU A 700 -3.06 0.75 -3.63
CA GLU A 700 -1.83 -0.03 -3.70
C GLU A 700 -0.59 0.76 -3.26
N PHE A 701 -0.73 1.70 -2.33
CA PHE A 701 0.38 2.57 -1.91
C PHE A 701 1.61 1.82 -1.37
N SER A 702 1.48 0.55 -0.99
CA SER A 702 2.59 -0.29 -0.53
C SER A 702 3.28 -1.08 -1.64
N SER A 703 2.75 -1.08 -2.88
CA SER A 703 3.38 -1.77 -4.00
C SER A 703 4.65 -1.01 -4.45
N ILE A 704 5.65 -1.75 -4.92
CA ILE A 704 6.95 -1.18 -5.29
C ILE A 704 6.82 -0.06 -6.34
N PRO A 705 6.08 -0.26 -7.46
CA PRO A 705 5.90 0.80 -8.45
C PRO A 705 5.26 2.05 -7.87
N GLN A 706 4.27 1.90 -6.97
CA GLN A 706 3.56 3.04 -6.41
C GLN A 706 4.42 3.82 -5.40
N VAL A 707 5.22 3.12 -4.61
CA VAL A 707 6.11 3.77 -3.65
C VAL A 707 7.18 4.62 -4.35
N GLU A 708 7.57 4.24 -5.57
CA GLU A 708 8.54 4.98 -6.39
C GLU A 708 7.89 6.04 -7.29
N ALA A 709 6.56 6.13 -7.33
CA ALA A 709 5.85 7.11 -8.13
C ALA A 709 6.16 8.54 -7.64
N CYS A 710 6.61 9.38 -8.57
CA CYS A 710 6.98 10.76 -8.29
C CYS A 710 6.47 11.66 -9.44
N PRO A 711 5.58 12.64 -9.16
CA PRO A 711 5.08 13.54 -10.19
C PRO A 711 6.12 14.62 -10.58
N PRO A 712 6.07 15.15 -11.81
CA PRO A 712 6.99 16.20 -12.29
C PRO A 712 7.06 17.44 -11.40
N GLU A 713 5.94 17.85 -10.78
CA GLU A 713 5.91 18.98 -9.86
C GLU A 713 6.85 18.77 -8.66
N ILE A 714 7.03 17.52 -8.23
CA ILE A 714 7.97 17.18 -7.17
C ILE A 714 9.38 17.00 -7.74
N SER A 715 9.56 16.16 -8.77
CA SER A 715 10.90 15.81 -9.28
C SER A 715 11.62 16.98 -9.96
N GLU A 716 10.90 17.86 -10.65
CA GLU A 716 11.47 18.93 -11.49
C GLU A 716 11.43 20.31 -10.82
N ARG A 717 10.55 20.54 -9.84
CA ARG A 717 10.41 21.84 -9.16
C ARG A 717 10.76 21.79 -7.68
N LEU A 718 10.10 20.93 -6.90
CA LEU A 718 10.31 20.89 -5.44
C LEU A 718 11.68 20.28 -5.06
N LEU A 719 12.04 19.15 -5.67
CA LEU A 719 13.26 18.42 -5.35
C LEU A 719 14.54 19.27 -5.59
N PRO A 720 14.69 20.03 -6.70
CA PRO A 720 15.81 20.95 -6.88
C PRO A 720 15.94 22.01 -5.77
N ARG A 721 14.81 22.52 -5.24
CA ARG A 721 14.81 23.47 -4.11
C ARG A 721 15.31 22.79 -2.84
N ILE A 722 14.83 21.58 -2.55
CA ILE A 722 15.27 20.75 -1.42
C ILE A 722 16.78 20.46 -1.53
N ILE A 723 17.26 20.08 -2.72
CA ILE A 723 18.68 19.79 -2.95
C ILE A 723 19.53 21.05 -2.75
N THR A 724 19.07 22.21 -3.20
CA THR A 724 19.77 23.48 -2.95
C THR A 724 19.94 23.75 -1.46
N ILE A 725 18.92 23.44 -0.65
CA ILE A 725 18.94 23.62 0.81
C ILE A 725 19.90 22.62 1.48
N LEU A 726 19.90 21.36 1.04
CA LEU A 726 20.58 20.26 1.74
C LEU A 726 21.99 19.92 1.24
N TYR A 727 22.26 20.17 -0.03
CA TYR A 727 23.48 19.75 -0.74
C TYR A 727 24.10 20.87 -1.60
N GLY A 728 23.38 21.97 -1.80
CA GLY A 728 23.84 23.14 -2.54
C GLY A 728 23.48 23.11 -4.02
N LYS A 729 23.32 24.31 -4.59
CA LYS A 729 22.79 24.53 -5.94
C LYS A 729 23.60 23.82 -7.05
N GLU A 730 24.92 23.76 -6.91
CA GLU A 730 25.80 23.20 -7.94
C GLU A 730 25.69 21.67 -8.08
N THR A 731 25.02 20.99 -7.14
CA THR A 731 24.87 19.52 -7.12
C THR A 731 23.49 19.04 -7.59
N ILE A 732 22.61 19.95 -8.02
CA ILE A 732 21.21 19.63 -8.38
C ILE A 732 21.13 18.53 -9.43
N ALA A 733 21.92 18.61 -10.50
CA ALA A 733 21.82 17.68 -11.63
C ALA A 733 22.15 16.24 -11.22
N GLU A 734 23.22 16.05 -10.45
CA GLU A 734 23.69 14.74 -10.01
C GLU A 734 22.80 14.18 -8.90
N ILE A 735 22.55 14.96 -7.86
CA ILE A 735 21.80 14.51 -6.68
C ILE A 735 20.34 14.21 -7.03
N SER A 736 19.72 14.95 -7.95
CA SER A 736 18.34 14.65 -8.38
C SER A 736 18.23 13.25 -8.97
N LYS A 737 19.15 12.88 -9.88
CA LYS A 737 19.18 11.53 -10.48
C LYS A 737 19.47 10.44 -9.46
N ILE A 738 20.41 10.69 -8.54
CA ILE A 738 20.74 9.74 -7.46
C ILE A 738 19.52 9.46 -6.57
N LEU A 739 18.78 10.51 -6.20
CA LEU A 739 17.59 10.39 -5.36
C LEU A 739 16.43 9.69 -6.09
N LEU A 740 16.20 10.05 -7.35
CA LEU A 740 15.14 9.46 -8.18
C LEU A 740 15.41 8.00 -8.59
N ALA A 741 16.66 7.53 -8.47
CA ALA A 741 16.98 6.11 -8.61
C ALA A 741 16.27 5.22 -7.55
N ASN A 742 15.84 5.81 -6.41
CA ASN A 742 15.09 5.15 -5.34
C ASN A 742 15.73 3.82 -4.90
N LEU A 743 17.06 3.82 -4.72
CA LEU A 743 17.77 2.66 -4.18
C LEU A 743 17.38 2.42 -2.71
N SER A 744 17.31 1.15 -2.32
CA SER A 744 16.98 0.74 -0.94
C SER A 744 17.83 -0.45 -0.51
N GLN A 745 18.44 -0.37 0.67
CA GLN A 745 19.20 -1.50 1.22
C GLN A 745 18.26 -2.54 1.81
N MET A 746 17.22 -2.11 2.54
CA MET A 746 16.23 -3.01 3.14
C MET A 746 15.50 -3.88 2.10
N ARG A 747 14.97 -3.29 1.02
CA ARG A 747 14.26 -4.06 -0.03
C ARG A 747 15.17 -5.00 -0.80
N THR A 748 16.45 -4.65 -0.90
CA THR A 748 17.46 -5.48 -1.57
C THR A 748 17.93 -6.62 -0.66
N GLY A 749 18.08 -6.34 0.64
CA GLY A 749 18.51 -7.30 1.64
C GLY A 749 17.43 -8.30 2.05
N SER A 750 16.15 -7.95 1.96
CA SER A 750 15.02 -8.81 2.33
C SER A 750 13.90 -8.75 1.29
N MET A 751 13.45 -9.93 0.83
CA MET A 751 12.28 -10.07 -0.03
C MET A 751 10.95 -9.94 0.72
N LYS A 752 10.99 -9.77 2.05
CA LYS A 752 9.78 -9.59 2.87
C LYS A 752 9.10 -8.26 2.51
N GLY A 753 7.87 -8.33 2.02
CA GLY A 753 7.13 -7.14 1.58
C GLY A 753 7.46 -6.69 0.16
N PHE A 754 8.17 -7.51 -0.62
CA PHE A 754 8.36 -7.29 -2.06
C PHE A 754 7.06 -7.62 -2.81
N TYR A 755 6.35 -6.60 -3.30
CA TYR A 755 5.05 -6.75 -3.94
C TYR A 755 4.86 -5.73 -5.07
N GLY A 756 4.14 -6.12 -6.12
CA GLY A 756 3.81 -5.26 -7.27
C GLY A 756 4.87 -5.18 -8.38
N ALA A 757 5.95 -5.97 -8.31
CA ALA A 757 6.97 -6.03 -9.37
C ALA A 757 7.54 -7.45 -9.49
N ARG A 758 8.12 -7.78 -10.66
CA ARG A 758 8.94 -9.00 -10.83
C ARG A 758 10.36 -8.73 -10.33
N PRO A 759 10.92 -9.54 -9.42
CA PRO A 759 12.26 -9.30 -8.87
C PRO A 759 13.35 -9.17 -9.94
N GLU A 760 13.31 -9.99 -10.99
CA GLU A 760 14.32 -10.04 -12.05
C GLU A 760 14.46 -8.68 -12.74
N GLY A 761 13.35 -8.18 -13.29
CA GLY A 761 13.32 -6.88 -14.00
C GLY A 761 13.56 -5.70 -13.06
N PHE A 762 13.10 -5.79 -11.82
CA PHE A 762 13.36 -4.76 -10.81
C PHE A 762 14.85 -4.66 -10.47
N PHE A 763 15.51 -5.76 -10.11
CA PHE A 763 16.92 -5.73 -9.71
C PHE A 763 17.86 -5.46 -10.88
N GLU A 764 17.50 -5.84 -12.10
CA GLU A 764 18.20 -5.39 -13.31
C GLU A 764 18.15 -3.86 -13.46
N ALA A 765 16.95 -3.27 -13.43
CA ALA A 765 16.78 -1.83 -13.51
C ALA A 765 17.52 -1.08 -12.38
N LYS A 766 17.42 -1.59 -11.14
CA LYS A 766 18.10 -0.99 -9.98
C LYS A 766 19.61 -1.15 -10.03
N TYR A 767 20.15 -2.24 -10.56
CA TYR A 767 21.59 -2.41 -10.70
C TYR A 767 22.17 -1.36 -11.65
N HIS A 768 21.54 -1.15 -12.81
CA HIS A 768 21.96 -0.12 -13.76
C HIS A 768 21.83 1.28 -13.18
N ALA A 769 20.73 1.57 -12.48
CA ALA A 769 20.56 2.85 -11.78
C ALA A 769 21.63 3.06 -10.68
N ALA A 770 22.04 2.00 -9.98
CA ALA A 770 23.06 2.08 -8.94
C ALA A 770 24.47 2.31 -9.50
N LEU A 771 24.80 1.72 -10.65
CA LEU A 771 26.06 1.99 -11.37
C LEU A 771 26.16 3.45 -11.79
N GLU A 772 25.06 4.02 -12.28
CA GLU A 772 25.01 5.43 -12.65
C GLU A 772 25.08 6.34 -11.42
N ALA A 773 24.33 6.03 -10.36
CA ALA A 773 24.37 6.77 -9.12
C ALA A 773 25.78 6.81 -8.49
N GLU A 774 26.54 5.72 -8.54
CA GLU A 774 27.92 5.66 -8.06
C GLU A 774 28.84 6.64 -8.83
N LYS A 775 28.69 6.75 -10.17
CA LYS A 775 29.43 7.73 -10.97
C LYS A 775 29.05 9.17 -10.61
N LEU A 776 27.74 9.43 -10.52
CA LEU A 776 27.20 10.75 -10.19
C LEU A 776 27.62 11.22 -8.79
N ILE A 777 27.83 10.30 -7.84
CA ILE A 777 28.40 10.65 -6.52
C ILE A 777 29.80 11.23 -6.67
N ALA A 778 30.67 10.65 -7.49
CA ALA A 778 32.01 11.17 -7.71
C ALA A 778 32.00 12.54 -8.43
N GLU A 779 31.00 12.83 -9.25
CA GLU A 779 30.81 14.13 -9.90
C GLU A 779 30.27 15.18 -8.93
N ALA A 780 29.27 14.83 -8.12
CA ALA A 780 28.69 15.70 -7.10
C ALA A 780 29.73 16.11 -6.05
N GLU A 781 30.61 15.19 -5.64
CA GLU A 781 31.66 15.45 -4.66
C GLU A 781 32.63 16.57 -5.11
N LYS A 782 32.89 16.68 -6.42
CA LYS A 782 33.76 17.73 -6.99
C LYS A 782 33.11 19.13 -6.93
N LYS A 783 31.78 19.19 -6.89
CA LYS A 783 30.99 20.43 -6.88
C LYS A 783 30.49 20.81 -5.48
N LEU A 784 30.67 19.92 -4.50
CA LEU A 784 30.10 20.06 -3.18
C LEU A 784 30.75 21.22 -2.41
N ASN A 785 29.93 22.12 -1.88
CA ASN A 785 30.41 23.10 -0.91
C ASN A 785 30.71 22.38 0.42
N PRO A 786 31.88 22.61 1.06
CA PRO A 786 32.26 21.98 2.33
C PRO A 786 31.20 22.07 3.44
N GLU A 787 30.34 23.09 3.43
CA GLU A 787 29.24 23.22 4.39
C GLU A 787 28.25 22.03 4.37
N PHE A 788 28.13 21.34 3.24
CA PHE A 788 27.20 20.23 3.04
C PHE A 788 27.87 18.85 3.16
N ALA A 789 29.16 18.79 3.52
CA ALA A 789 29.93 17.55 3.60
C ALA A 789 29.28 16.49 4.51
N GLY A 790 28.68 16.92 5.62
CA GLY A 790 27.98 16.03 6.56
C GLY A 790 26.83 15.28 5.90
N ASN A 791 25.88 15.99 5.28
CA ASN A 791 24.74 15.39 4.58
C ASN A 791 25.19 14.51 3.39
N PHE A 792 26.16 14.99 2.62
CA PHE A 792 26.65 14.28 1.44
C PHE A 792 27.34 12.95 1.79
N SER A 793 28.11 12.92 2.88
CA SER A 793 28.81 11.70 3.33
C SER A 793 27.85 10.52 3.59
N GLN A 794 26.66 10.81 4.14
CA GLN A 794 25.64 9.81 4.41
C GLN A 794 25.02 9.27 3.12
N VAL A 795 24.73 10.15 2.16
CA VAL A 795 24.23 9.78 0.83
C VAL A 795 25.26 8.90 0.10
N LYS A 796 26.54 9.31 0.09
CA LYS A 796 27.63 8.55 -0.51
C LYS A 796 27.74 7.15 0.08
N ALA A 797 27.78 7.02 1.40
CA ALA A 797 27.85 5.71 2.07
C ALA A 797 26.63 4.82 1.71
N PHE A 798 25.44 5.40 1.67
CA PHE A 798 24.22 4.68 1.32
C PHE A 798 24.22 4.16 -0.13
N ILE A 799 24.64 4.99 -1.09
CA ILE A 799 24.67 4.63 -2.51
C ILE A 799 25.68 3.51 -2.76
N ILE A 800 26.88 3.61 -2.19
CA ILE A 800 27.90 2.56 -2.33
C ILE A 800 27.41 1.24 -1.73
N ALA A 801 26.77 1.27 -0.56
CA ALA A 801 26.19 0.07 0.04
C ALA A 801 25.10 -0.55 -0.85
N SER A 802 24.16 0.28 -1.32
CA SER A 802 23.06 -0.14 -2.17
C SER A 802 23.55 -0.72 -3.50
N ARG A 803 24.61 -0.15 -4.09
CA ARG A 803 25.21 -0.63 -5.34
C ARG A 803 25.65 -2.08 -5.25
N TYR A 804 26.38 -2.46 -4.21
CA TYR A 804 26.90 -3.83 -4.09
C TYR A 804 25.81 -4.84 -3.68
N LEU A 805 24.86 -4.43 -2.83
CA LEU A 805 23.70 -5.27 -2.50
C LEU A 805 22.87 -5.55 -3.76
N THR A 806 22.61 -4.52 -4.57
CA THR A 806 21.77 -4.63 -5.76
C THR A 806 22.47 -5.45 -6.85
N GLU A 807 23.78 -5.27 -7.01
CA GLU A 807 24.58 -6.13 -7.89
C GLU A 807 24.47 -7.60 -7.50
N ALA A 808 24.63 -7.93 -6.22
CA ALA A 808 24.53 -9.31 -5.76
C ALA A 808 23.16 -9.93 -6.07
N ARG A 809 22.07 -9.17 -5.88
CA ARG A 809 20.71 -9.60 -6.24
C ARG A 809 20.51 -9.77 -7.74
N TYR A 810 20.95 -8.80 -8.55
CA TYR A 810 20.89 -8.90 -10.00
C TYR A 810 21.63 -10.15 -10.50
N ARG A 811 22.87 -10.33 -10.08
CA ARG A 811 23.71 -11.48 -10.42
C ARG A 811 23.10 -12.82 -9.98
N TYR A 812 22.46 -12.86 -8.81
CA TYR A 812 21.69 -14.02 -8.37
C TYR A 812 20.57 -14.37 -9.35
N TYR A 813 19.74 -13.41 -9.76
CA TYR A 813 18.65 -13.69 -10.70
C TYR A 813 19.14 -14.06 -12.11
N VAL A 814 20.23 -13.44 -12.58
CA VAL A 814 20.91 -13.87 -13.82
C VAL A 814 21.38 -15.32 -13.71
N SER A 815 22.00 -15.69 -12.59
CA SER A 815 22.42 -17.09 -12.34
C SER A 815 21.24 -18.06 -12.36
N ARG A 816 20.10 -17.70 -11.76
CA ARG A 816 18.88 -18.54 -11.79
C ARG A 816 18.34 -18.73 -13.20
N LYS A 817 18.37 -17.68 -14.04
CA LYS A 817 18.00 -17.78 -15.46
C LYS A 817 18.94 -18.72 -16.22
N LEU A 818 20.24 -18.56 -16.06
CA LEU A 818 21.26 -19.43 -16.69
C LEU A 818 21.12 -20.89 -16.24
N LEU A 819 20.80 -21.12 -14.96
CA LEU A 819 20.54 -22.46 -14.43
C LEU A 819 19.31 -23.10 -15.08
N ALA A 820 18.24 -22.33 -15.31
CA ALA A 820 17.06 -22.81 -16.02
C ALA A 820 17.37 -23.22 -17.47
N GLU A 821 18.30 -22.51 -18.12
CA GLU A 821 18.86 -22.79 -19.45
C GLU A 821 19.94 -23.90 -19.46
N ASN A 822 20.21 -24.53 -18.31
CA ASN A 822 21.24 -25.56 -18.10
C ASN A 822 22.69 -25.07 -18.36
N LYS A 823 22.95 -23.76 -18.28
CA LYS A 823 24.27 -23.14 -18.42
C LYS A 823 24.97 -23.06 -17.06
N TYR A 824 25.42 -24.21 -16.56
CA TYR A 824 25.88 -24.36 -15.17
C TYR A 824 27.13 -23.55 -14.81
N ASP A 825 28.12 -23.50 -15.70
CA ASP A 825 29.39 -22.82 -15.38
C ASP A 825 29.24 -21.30 -15.42
N GLU A 826 28.46 -20.77 -16.36
CA GLU A 826 28.06 -19.36 -16.40
C GLU A 826 27.25 -18.98 -15.15
N ALA A 827 26.32 -19.84 -14.72
CA ALA A 827 25.55 -19.63 -13.49
C ALA A 827 26.44 -19.56 -12.24
N LYS A 828 27.49 -20.40 -12.16
CA LYS A 828 28.49 -20.33 -11.08
C LYS A 828 29.28 -19.03 -11.13
N GLU A 829 29.73 -18.63 -12.32
CA GLU A 829 30.51 -17.40 -12.50
C GLU A 829 29.73 -16.17 -12.00
N GLU A 830 28.45 -16.07 -12.33
CA GLU A 830 27.58 -15.00 -11.85
C GLU A 830 27.43 -14.98 -10.32
N ILE A 831 27.40 -16.16 -9.68
CA ILE A 831 27.34 -16.27 -8.21
C ILE A 831 28.67 -15.87 -7.56
N GLU A 832 29.81 -16.19 -8.16
CA GLU A 832 31.10 -15.71 -7.67
C GLU A 832 31.23 -14.18 -7.81
N LYS A 833 30.70 -13.59 -8.89
CA LYS A 833 30.57 -12.12 -9.02
C LYS A 833 29.67 -11.55 -7.91
N ALA A 834 28.54 -12.18 -7.61
CA ALA A 834 27.65 -11.77 -6.53
C ALA A 834 28.36 -11.78 -5.16
N LYS A 835 29.07 -12.87 -4.85
CA LYS A 835 29.87 -12.99 -3.60
C LYS A 835 30.97 -11.92 -3.53
N ALA A 836 31.67 -11.69 -4.64
CA ALA A 836 32.72 -10.67 -4.73
C ALA A 836 32.18 -9.25 -4.48
N ALA A 837 30.97 -8.94 -4.97
CA ALA A 837 30.29 -7.68 -4.68
C ALA A 837 29.99 -7.53 -3.18
N LEU A 838 29.43 -8.56 -2.55
CA LEU A 838 29.11 -8.53 -1.11
C LEU A 838 30.35 -8.38 -0.22
N LEU A 839 31.48 -8.96 -0.61
CA LEU A 839 32.75 -8.81 0.12
C LEU A 839 33.21 -7.35 0.24
N LYS A 840 32.79 -6.46 -0.67
CA LYS A 840 33.11 -5.02 -0.61
C LYS A 840 32.44 -4.30 0.56
N LEU A 841 31.36 -4.83 1.12
CA LEU A 841 30.61 -4.22 2.23
C LEU A 841 31.16 -4.58 3.62
N GLY A 842 32.07 -5.55 3.68
CA GLY A 842 32.63 -6.08 4.93
C GLY A 842 31.66 -7.00 5.70
N SER A 843 32.21 -7.76 6.66
CA SER A 843 31.50 -8.83 7.37
C SER A 843 30.44 -8.34 8.38
N LYS A 844 30.32 -7.03 8.62
CA LYS A 844 29.35 -6.45 9.56
C LYS A 844 28.03 -6.04 8.92
N ASN A 845 27.91 -6.06 7.59
CA ASN A 845 26.65 -5.71 6.92
C ASN A 845 25.65 -6.88 6.99
N GLU A 846 24.57 -6.73 7.76
CA GLU A 846 23.57 -7.79 7.99
C GLU A 846 22.79 -8.16 6.71
N PHE A 847 22.55 -7.21 5.81
CA PHE A 847 21.90 -7.50 4.52
C PHE A 847 22.81 -8.34 3.62
N ALA A 848 24.11 -8.03 3.59
CA ALA A 848 25.09 -8.83 2.85
C ALA A 848 25.16 -10.27 3.38
N LYS A 849 25.12 -10.47 4.71
CA LYS A 849 25.06 -11.81 5.31
C LYS A 849 23.81 -12.57 4.88
N THR A 850 22.66 -11.89 4.87
CA THR A 850 21.38 -12.47 4.46
C THR A 850 21.44 -12.94 3.01
N ILE A 851 21.86 -12.07 2.09
CA ILE A 851 21.98 -12.43 0.66
C ILE A 851 23.00 -13.56 0.46
N LEU A 852 24.15 -13.51 1.14
CA LEU A 852 25.20 -14.53 1.01
C LEU A 852 24.70 -15.95 1.33
N GLN A 853 23.79 -16.09 2.29
CA GLN A 853 23.16 -17.38 2.63
C GLN A 853 22.28 -17.94 1.50
N GLU A 854 21.78 -17.07 0.61
CA GLU A 854 20.93 -17.46 -0.52
C GLU A 854 21.72 -17.79 -1.80
N LEU A 855 23.01 -17.43 -1.85
CA LEU A 855 23.88 -17.63 -3.01
C LEU A 855 24.41 -19.06 -3.17
N ASP A 856 23.77 -20.07 -2.55
CA ASP A 856 24.12 -21.47 -2.82
C ASP A 856 23.64 -21.89 -4.22
N ILE A 857 24.62 -22.12 -5.09
CA ILE A 857 24.44 -22.56 -6.48
C ILE A 857 24.88 -24.02 -6.67
N ALA A 858 25.72 -24.55 -5.79
CA ALA A 858 26.26 -25.90 -5.95
C ALA A 858 25.16 -26.94 -5.76
N SER A 859 24.37 -26.80 -4.69
CA SER A 859 23.22 -27.66 -4.42
C SER A 859 22.16 -27.53 -5.52
N ALA A 860 21.91 -26.31 -6.00
CA ALA A 860 20.94 -26.05 -7.06
C ALA A 860 21.35 -26.65 -8.42
N ILE A 861 22.65 -26.62 -8.76
CA ILE A 861 23.18 -27.29 -9.97
C ILE A 861 23.08 -28.80 -9.83
N LYS A 862 23.48 -29.34 -8.67
CA LYS A 862 23.36 -30.78 -8.38
C LYS A 862 21.91 -31.23 -8.57
N TRP A 863 20.96 -30.54 -7.93
CA TRP A 863 19.54 -30.84 -8.06
C TRP A 863 19.04 -30.71 -9.49
N ARG A 864 19.43 -29.67 -10.23
CA ARG A 864 19.00 -29.49 -11.63
C ARG A 864 19.47 -30.64 -12.53
N ARG A 865 20.68 -31.15 -12.31
CA ARG A 865 21.20 -32.33 -13.03
C ARG A 865 20.39 -33.58 -12.69
N GLU A 866 20.20 -33.84 -11.39
CA GLU A 866 19.40 -34.98 -10.90
C GLU A 866 17.97 -34.94 -11.44
N LEU A 867 17.32 -33.77 -11.41
CA LEU A 867 15.99 -33.53 -11.96
C LEU A 867 15.91 -33.85 -13.45
N ASN A 868 16.84 -33.32 -14.25
CA ASN A 868 16.86 -33.52 -15.69
C ASN A 868 17.12 -35.00 -16.05
N GLU A 869 18.04 -35.67 -15.33
CA GLU A 869 18.28 -37.10 -15.48
C GLU A 869 17.05 -37.92 -15.09
N TYR A 870 16.39 -37.57 -13.99
CA TYR A 870 15.17 -38.25 -13.53
C TYR A 870 14.03 -38.14 -14.53
N ILE A 871 13.74 -36.94 -15.03
CA ILE A 871 12.72 -36.70 -16.07
C ILE A 871 13.04 -37.46 -17.36
N LYS A 872 14.33 -37.54 -17.73
CA LYS A 872 14.77 -38.30 -18.91
C LYS A 872 14.55 -39.80 -18.75
N LEU A 873 14.77 -40.34 -17.55
CA LEU A 873 14.52 -41.76 -17.23
C LEU A 873 13.03 -42.08 -17.06
N HIS A 874 12.22 -41.09 -16.66
CA HIS A 874 10.79 -41.22 -16.38
C HIS A 874 9.96 -40.26 -17.25
N PRO A 875 10.01 -40.39 -18.59
CA PRO A 875 9.29 -39.48 -19.47
C PRO A 875 7.77 -39.63 -19.30
N ILE A 876 7.07 -38.51 -19.36
CA ILE A 876 5.60 -38.50 -19.37
C ILE A 876 5.14 -38.99 -20.74
N LYS A 877 4.49 -40.16 -20.80
CA LYS A 877 4.06 -40.78 -22.06
C LYS A 877 2.85 -40.08 -22.67
N ASN A 878 1.94 -39.62 -21.83
CA ASN A 878 0.71 -38.92 -22.23
C ASN A 878 0.64 -37.61 -21.47
N ASN A 879 0.33 -36.51 -22.16
CA ASN A 879 0.22 -35.20 -21.52
C ASN A 879 -0.76 -35.23 -20.33
N ILE A 880 -0.29 -34.73 -19.19
CA ILE A 880 -1.07 -34.64 -17.94
C ILE A 880 -1.38 -33.17 -17.68
N SER A 881 -2.65 -32.86 -17.43
CA SER A 881 -3.10 -31.58 -16.92
C SER A 881 -3.23 -31.63 -15.39
N PHE A 882 -2.44 -30.82 -14.69
CA PHE A 882 -2.38 -30.78 -13.23
C PHE A 882 -2.92 -29.44 -12.71
N GLY A 883 -3.94 -29.51 -11.87
CA GLY A 883 -4.58 -28.37 -11.22
C GLY A 883 -4.13 -28.24 -9.77
N ILE A 884 -3.66 -27.05 -9.38
CA ILE A 884 -3.34 -26.71 -7.99
C ILE A 884 -4.44 -25.81 -7.45
N TYR A 885 -5.15 -26.27 -6.42
CA TYR A 885 -6.26 -25.53 -5.87
C TYR A 885 -5.81 -24.38 -4.96
N THR A 886 -6.36 -23.18 -5.15
CA THR A 886 -6.05 -21.96 -4.38
C THR A 886 -7.35 -21.28 -3.89
N PRO A 887 -7.84 -21.60 -2.68
CA PRO A 887 -9.12 -21.10 -2.21
C PRO A 887 -9.10 -19.57 -1.97
N HIS A 888 -10.20 -18.90 -2.32
CA HIS A 888 -10.38 -17.48 -2.03
C HIS A 888 -10.38 -17.19 -0.52
N ASN A 889 -9.63 -16.17 -0.09
CA ASN A 889 -9.55 -15.69 1.30
C ASN A 889 -9.17 -16.75 2.35
N ARG A 890 -8.55 -17.86 1.93
CA ARG A 890 -8.10 -18.96 2.79
C ARG A 890 -6.64 -19.31 2.48
N LYS A 891 -6.02 -20.15 3.31
CA LYS A 891 -4.58 -20.46 3.18
C LYS A 891 -4.39 -21.72 2.35
N ALA A 892 -3.50 -21.65 1.36
CA ALA A 892 -2.97 -22.79 0.61
C ALA A 892 -1.55 -22.45 0.12
N PHE A 893 -0.67 -23.44 0.03
CA PHE A 893 0.75 -23.23 -0.33
C PHE A 893 1.01 -23.80 -1.73
N PHE A 894 1.02 -22.94 -2.75
CA PHE A 894 0.97 -23.38 -4.15
C PHE A 894 2.15 -22.96 -5.01
N LYS A 895 2.86 -21.86 -4.67
CA LYS A 895 3.93 -21.28 -5.51
C LYS A 895 5.12 -22.21 -5.60
N GLY A 896 5.52 -22.84 -4.50
CA GLY A 896 6.60 -23.83 -4.50
C GLY A 896 6.28 -25.04 -5.40
N ILE A 897 5.05 -25.55 -5.33
CA ILE A 897 4.58 -26.66 -6.18
C ILE A 897 4.53 -26.23 -7.65
N LEU A 898 4.00 -25.03 -7.93
CA LEU A 898 3.92 -24.46 -9.27
C LEU A 898 5.31 -24.29 -9.88
N GLU A 899 6.26 -23.71 -9.14
CA GLU A 899 7.65 -23.52 -9.57
C GLU A 899 8.32 -24.86 -9.91
N ALA A 900 8.15 -25.86 -9.04
CA ALA A 900 8.78 -27.18 -9.20
C ALA A 900 8.30 -27.97 -10.43
N LEU A 901 7.09 -27.69 -10.93
CA LEU A 901 6.43 -28.53 -11.92
C LEU A 901 6.14 -27.84 -13.27
N SER A 902 6.22 -26.51 -13.35
CA SER A 902 5.80 -25.74 -14.55
C SER A 902 6.62 -25.98 -15.81
N ASN A 903 7.86 -26.47 -15.69
CA ASN A 903 8.80 -26.62 -16.81
C ASN A 903 9.12 -28.10 -17.13
N ILE A 904 8.21 -29.02 -16.79
CA ILE A 904 8.38 -30.45 -17.07
C ILE A 904 7.70 -30.80 -18.39
N PRO A 905 8.44 -31.33 -19.39
CA PRO A 905 7.84 -31.78 -20.65
C PRO A 905 6.72 -32.79 -20.42
N GLY A 906 5.54 -32.52 -21.01
CA GLY A 906 4.35 -33.37 -20.89
C GLY A 906 3.47 -33.09 -19.66
N LEU A 907 3.85 -32.19 -18.76
CA LEU A 907 3.04 -31.78 -17.61
C LEU A 907 2.57 -30.33 -17.79
N LYS A 908 1.25 -30.13 -17.92
CA LYS A 908 0.63 -28.81 -17.96
C LYS A 908 0.10 -28.46 -16.58
N VAL A 909 0.76 -27.53 -15.89
CA VAL A 909 0.39 -27.09 -14.55
C VAL A 909 -0.37 -25.76 -14.62
N SER A 910 -1.45 -25.63 -13.85
CA SER A 910 -2.09 -24.33 -13.62
C SER A 910 -2.78 -24.29 -12.26
N VAL A 911 -3.01 -23.08 -11.76
CA VAL A 911 -3.79 -22.85 -10.55
C VAL A 911 -5.26 -22.62 -10.87
N PHE A 912 -6.15 -22.91 -9.93
CA PHE A 912 -7.57 -22.59 -10.02
C PHE A 912 -8.15 -22.38 -8.63
N ASP A 913 -9.17 -21.54 -8.53
CA ASP A 913 -9.71 -21.01 -7.27
C ASP A 913 -11.16 -21.43 -6.98
N ASP A 914 -11.82 -22.10 -7.92
CA ASP A 914 -13.19 -22.60 -7.75
C ASP A 914 -13.39 -24.04 -8.29
N ILE A 915 -14.26 -24.80 -7.62
CA ILE A 915 -14.39 -26.26 -7.78
C ILE A 915 -15.69 -26.62 -8.51
N THR A 916 -15.91 -26.01 -9.68
CA THR A 916 -17.06 -26.33 -10.54
C THR A 916 -16.78 -27.56 -11.40
N LYS A 917 -17.84 -28.26 -11.82
CA LYS A 917 -17.71 -29.41 -12.74
C LYS A 917 -16.91 -29.09 -14.00
N GLU A 918 -17.06 -27.89 -14.54
CA GLU A 918 -16.39 -27.48 -15.79
C GLU A 918 -14.93 -27.07 -15.57
N ILE A 919 -14.57 -26.61 -14.36
CA ILE A 919 -13.17 -26.34 -14.03
C ILE A 919 -12.45 -27.66 -13.78
N VAL A 920 -12.99 -28.53 -12.92
CA VAL A 920 -12.29 -29.77 -12.53
C VAL A 920 -12.08 -30.73 -13.71
N LYS A 921 -12.98 -30.72 -14.71
CA LYS A 921 -12.84 -31.50 -15.97
C LYS A 921 -11.65 -31.10 -16.85
N LYS A 922 -11.06 -29.93 -16.64
CA LYS A 922 -9.87 -29.48 -17.40
C LYS A 922 -8.58 -30.14 -16.94
N TYR A 923 -8.66 -30.85 -15.81
CA TYR A 923 -7.52 -31.45 -15.13
C TYR A 923 -7.65 -32.97 -15.16
N ASP A 924 -6.51 -33.63 -15.25
CA ASP A 924 -6.37 -35.06 -15.02
C ASP A 924 -6.11 -35.35 -13.55
N VAL A 925 -5.37 -34.46 -12.90
CA VAL A 925 -5.06 -34.53 -11.48
C VAL A 925 -5.28 -33.17 -10.82
N ILE A 926 -5.85 -33.16 -9.62
CA ILE A 926 -6.01 -31.98 -8.78
C ILE A 926 -5.34 -32.21 -7.44
N ILE A 927 -4.63 -31.20 -6.91
CA ILE A 927 -4.13 -31.18 -5.53
C ILE A 927 -4.82 -30.10 -4.71
N PHE A 928 -5.10 -30.41 -3.45
CA PHE A 928 -5.46 -29.48 -2.38
C PHE A 928 -4.24 -29.27 -1.48
N PRO A 929 -3.38 -28.27 -1.75
CA PRO A 929 -2.05 -28.19 -1.16
C PRO A 929 -2.12 -27.56 0.23
N ALA A 930 -2.26 -28.42 1.25
CA ALA A 930 -2.38 -28.02 2.65
C ALA A 930 -3.42 -26.91 2.88
N ALA A 931 -4.51 -26.96 2.12
CA ALA A 931 -5.63 -26.05 2.23
C ALA A 931 -6.34 -26.27 3.56
N ASP A 932 -6.57 -25.19 4.32
CA ASP A 932 -7.31 -25.27 5.58
C ASP A 932 -8.83 -25.31 5.35
N ASP A 933 -9.30 -24.89 4.18
CA ASP A 933 -10.70 -24.92 3.75
C ASP A 933 -10.78 -24.83 2.21
N VAL A 934 -11.97 -25.01 1.64
CA VAL A 934 -12.26 -24.70 0.23
C VAL A 934 -12.77 -23.27 0.04
N GLY A 935 -13.10 -22.53 1.09
CA GLY A 935 -13.61 -21.16 0.95
C GLY A 935 -14.92 -21.10 0.14
N ASP A 936 -15.14 -19.98 -0.55
CA ASP A 936 -16.38 -19.73 -1.29
C ASP A 936 -16.38 -20.44 -2.66
N THR A 937 -16.92 -21.67 -2.69
CA THR A 937 -17.10 -22.44 -3.93
C THR A 937 -18.49 -22.20 -4.52
N THR A 938 -18.59 -22.08 -5.86
CA THR A 938 -19.87 -21.76 -6.52
C THR A 938 -20.78 -22.96 -6.72
N GLU A 939 -20.23 -24.17 -6.65
CA GLU A 939 -20.96 -25.43 -6.68
C GLU A 939 -20.56 -26.31 -5.49
N ASP A 940 -21.33 -27.36 -5.21
CA ASP A 940 -20.98 -28.34 -4.19
C ASP A 940 -19.69 -29.09 -4.58
N TRP A 941 -18.58 -28.63 -4.00
CA TRP A 941 -17.26 -29.16 -4.28
C TRP A 941 -17.13 -30.64 -3.93
N ARG A 942 -17.82 -31.13 -2.89
CA ARG A 942 -17.73 -32.55 -2.47
C ARG A 942 -18.34 -33.43 -3.55
N VAL A 943 -19.50 -33.04 -4.07
CA VAL A 943 -20.15 -33.73 -5.19
C VAL A 943 -19.27 -33.68 -6.44
N ASN A 944 -18.66 -32.53 -6.73
CA ASN A 944 -17.88 -32.33 -7.94
C ASN A 944 -16.57 -33.12 -7.93
N ILE A 945 -15.81 -33.08 -6.84
CA ILE A 945 -14.56 -33.83 -6.71
C ILE A 945 -14.84 -35.33 -6.65
N ARG A 946 -15.86 -35.79 -5.92
CA ARG A 946 -16.22 -37.22 -5.91
C ARG A 946 -16.59 -37.71 -7.31
N LYS A 947 -17.43 -36.98 -8.05
CA LYS A 947 -17.76 -37.33 -9.45
C LYS A 947 -16.56 -37.26 -10.39
N PHE A 948 -15.69 -36.28 -10.19
CA PHE A 948 -14.46 -36.15 -10.97
C PHE A 948 -13.60 -37.41 -10.83
N VAL A 949 -13.38 -37.87 -9.60
CA VAL A 949 -12.65 -39.11 -9.31
C VAL A 949 -13.38 -40.34 -9.85
N GLU A 950 -14.67 -40.50 -9.57
CA GLU A 950 -15.46 -41.65 -10.06
C GLU A 950 -15.39 -41.81 -11.59
N ASN A 951 -15.25 -40.70 -12.33
CA ASN A 951 -15.14 -40.66 -13.79
C ASN A 951 -13.71 -40.79 -14.34
N GLY A 952 -12.70 -41.03 -13.50
CA GLY A 952 -11.32 -41.25 -13.93
C GLY A 952 -10.34 -40.15 -13.57
N GLY A 953 -10.80 -39.08 -12.92
CA GLY A 953 -9.96 -38.02 -12.39
C GLY A 953 -9.11 -38.49 -11.20
N GLY A 954 -7.98 -37.82 -11.00
CA GLY A 954 -7.08 -38.04 -9.89
C GLY A 954 -7.13 -36.92 -8.86
N VAL A 955 -7.17 -37.21 -7.56
CA VAL A 955 -7.11 -36.17 -6.52
C VAL A 955 -6.09 -36.47 -5.43
N ILE A 956 -5.40 -35.42 -4.98
CA ILE A 956 -4.42 -35.45 -3.91
C ILE A 956 -4.84 -34.47 -2.81
N PHE A 957 -4.97 -34.96 -1.59
CA PHE A 957 -5.16 -34.13 -0.39
C PHE A 957 -3.89 -34.18 0.44
N SER A 958 -3.28 -33.01 0.68
CA SER A 958 -2.05 -32.93 1.46
C SER A 958 -2.25 -32.18 2.78
N HIS A 959 -1.56 -32.63 3.83
CA HIS A 959 -1.44 -31.99 5.14
C HIS A 959 -2.77 -31.49 5.74
N ASN A 960 -3.04 -30.16 5.78
CA ASN A 960 -4.27 -29.64 6.41
C ASN A 960 -5.54 -30.19 5.74
N SER A 961 -5.46 -30.49 4.44
CA SER A 961 -6.57 -31.01 3.62
C SER A 961 -6.95 -32.45 3.97
N VAL A 962 -6.21 -33.13 4.86
CA VAL A 962 -6.55 -34.48 5.35
C VAL A 962 -7.56 -34.47 6.51
N GLY A 963 -8.08 -33.29 6.87
CA GLY A 963 -9.08 -33.12 7.92
C GLY A 963 -8.53 -32.68 9.28
N ARG A 964 -7.42 -31.94 9.29
CA ARG A 964 -6.75 -31.50 10.53
C ARG A 964 -7.63 -30.60 11.42
N PHE A 965 -8.42 -29.71 10.80
CA PHE A 965 -9.16 -28.68 11.52
C PHE A 965 -10.64 -29.06 11.67
N PRO A 966 -11.13 -29.27 12.92
CA PRO A 966 -12.54 -29.51 13.18
C PRO A 966 -13.41 -28.37 12.65
N GLY A 967 -14.51 -28.71 11.97
CA GLY A 967 -15.43 -27.75 11.35
C GLY A 967 -14.94 -27.11 10.05
N SER A 968 -13.76 -27.48 9.53
CA SER A 968 -13.35 -27.08 8.18
C SER A 968 -14.09 -27.88 7.10
N ALA A 969 -14.02 -27.42 5.85
CA ALA A 969 -14.51 -28.20 4.72
C ALA A 969 -13.87 -29.61 4.64
N PHE A 970 -12.66 -29.81 5.16
CA PHE A 970 -11.98 -31.10 5.10
C PHE A 970 -12.16 -31.96 6.37
N ASP A 971 -12.82 -31.45 7.42
CA ASP A 971 -13.03 -32.13 8.71
C ASP A 971 -13.51 -33.58 8.55
N LYS A 972 -14.41 -33.80 7.57
CA LYS A 972 -14.76 -35.14 7.12
C LYS A 972 -14.06 -35.43 5.79
N PRO A 973 -13.20 -36.46 5.72
CA PRO A 973 -12.58 -36.89 4.47
C PRO A 973 -13.64 -37.16 3.40
N LEU A 974 -13.35 -36.74 2.17
CA LEU A 974 -14.27 -36.92 1.05
C LEU A 974 -14.35 -38.38 0.59
N PHE A 975 -13.27 -39.15 0.78
CA PHE A 975 -13.17 -40.57 0.46
C PHE A 975 -12.82 -41.39 1.71
N PRO A 976 -13.77 -41.55 2.65
CA PRO A 976 -13.56 -42.32 3.87
C PRO A 976 -13.18 -43.79 3.60
N GLU A 977 -13.54 -44.33 2.44
CA GLU A 977 -13.10 -45.64 1.98
C GLU A 977 -11.56 -45.74 1.85
N ILE A 978 -10.87 -44.62 1.56
CA ILE A 978 -9.41 -44.56 1.42
C ILE A 978 -8.74 -44.02 2.69
N CYS A 979 -9.31 -43.00 3.32
CA CYS A 979 -8.73 -42.34 4.49
C CYS A 979 -9.83 -41.92 5.47
N GLU A 980 -9.77 -42.39 6.71
CA GLU A 980 -10.71 -42.01 7.78
C GLU A 980 -10.41 -40.63 8.38
N GLY A 981 -9.25 -40.04 8.05
CA GLY A 981 -8.90 -38.66 8.34
C GLY A 981 -7.71 -38.49 9.27
N PHE A 982 -7.53 -37.26 9.74
CA PHE A 982 -6.46 -36.86 10.63
C PHE A 982 -6.49 -37.60 11.98
N GLU A 983 -5.33 -38.08 12.42
CA GLU A 983 -5.14 -38.63 13.77
C GLU A 983 -4.34 -37.67 14.64
N ARG A 984 -3.13 -37.30 14.20
CA ARG A 984 -2.21 -36.51 15.01
C ARG A 984 -1.17 -35.78 14.16
N GLN A 985 -0.66 -34.68 14.69
CA GLN A 985 0.45 -33.91 14.11
C GLN A 985 1.77 -34.35 14.77
N HIS A 986 2.78 -34.62 13.94
CA HIS A 986 4.10 -35.06 14.38
C HIS A 986 5.21 -34.16 13.86
N ALA A 987 6.00 -33.60 14.78
CA ALA A 987 7.19 -32.81 14.47
C ALA A 987 8.41 -33.71 14.16
N ASP A 988 8.24 -34.59 13.18
CA ASP A 988 9.29 -35.40 12.56
C ASP A 988 9.26 -35.16 11.04
N ARG A 989 10.41 -35.35 10.40
CA ARG A 989 10.65 -35.14 8.98
C ARG A 989 10.92 -36.43 8.23
N THR A 990 11.23 -37.51 8.95
CA THR A 990 11.58 -38.80 8.35
C THR A 990 10.35 -39.57 7.95
N LEU A 991 10.35 -40.07 6.71
CA LEU A 991 9.36 -40.98 6.17
C LEU A 991 10.02 -42.28 5.72
N ILE A 992 9.30 -43.37 5.88
CA ILE A 992 9.70 -44.73 5.54
C ILE A 992 8.68 -45.29 4.55
N VAL A 993 9.17 -45.85 3.44
CA VAL A 993 8.31 -46.55 2.48
C VAL A 993 7.78 -47.83 3.09
N SER A 994 6.46 -47.91 3.26
CA SER A 994 5.78 -49.03 3.91
C SER A 994 5.49 -50.20 2.97
N GLY A 995 5.70 -50.04 1.66
CA GLY A 995 5.55 -51.10 0.67
C GLY A 995 5.68 -50.60 -0.75
N GLU A 996 6.05 -51.49 -1.68
CA GLU A 996 6.21 -51.13 -3.09
C GLU A 996 4.88 -50.67 -3.72
N HIS A 997 4.91 -49.50 -4.36
CA HIS A 997 3.75 -48.93 -5.04
C HIS A 997 4.16 -47.94 -6.13
N LYS A 998 3.45 -47.96 -7.28
CA LYS A 998 3.76 -47.11 -8.43
C LYS A 998 3.69 -45.60 -8.16
N ALA A 999 2.90 -45.16 -7.17
CA ALA A 999 2.85 -43.76 -6.76
C ALA A 999 4.15 -43.27 -6.11
N LEU A 1000 5.03 -44.19 -5.68
CA LEU A 1000 6.36 -43.90 -5.14
C LEU A 1000 7.47 -44.14 -6.18
N GLY A 1001 7.15 -44.45 -7.43
CA GLY A 1001 8.16 -44.66 -8.47
C GLY A 1001 9.16 -45.78 -8.14
N GLU A 1002 10.44 -45.44 -8.01
CA GLU A 1002 11.56 -46.37 -7.80
C GLU A 1002 11.88 -46.66 -6.33
N PHE A 1003 11.18 -46.05 -5.37
CA PHE A 1003 11.46 -46.28 -3.94
C PHE A 1003 10.96 -47.66 -3.48
N SER A 1004 11.87 -48.45 -2.92
CA SER A 1004 11.59 -49.79 -2.38
C SER A 1004 11.10 -49.75 -0.93
N GLU A 1005 10.44 -50.81 -0.49
CA GLU A 1005 10.04 -50.99 0.92
C GLU A 1005 11.24 -50.81 1.88
N GLY A 1006 11.01 -50.09 2.98
CA GLY A 1006 12.03 -49.74 3.97
C GLY A 1006 12.94 -48.56 3.60
N TYR A 1007 12.84 -48.01 2.38
CA TYR A 1007 13.59 -46.81 2.01
C TYR A 1007 13.20 -45.62 2.90
N LYS A 1008 14.19 -44.86 3.35
CA LYS A 1008 13.99 -43.71 4.24
C LYS A 1008 14.40 -42.41 3.56
N PHE A 1009 13.57 -41.39 3.67
CA PHE A 1009 13.88 -40.04 3.20
C PHE A 1009 13.29 -38.99 4.16
N GLU A 1010 13.70 -37.72 4.00
CA GLU A 1010 13.15 -36.61 4.76
C GLU A 1010 12.38 -35.64 3.86
N HIS A 1011 11.22 -35.17 4.31
CA HIS A 1011 10.53 -34.03 3.69
C HIS A 1011 11.06 -32.69 4.22
N ALA A 1012 10.86 -31.60 3.46
CA ALA A 1012 11.45 -30.30 3.77
C ALA A 1012 10.78 -29.54 4.92
N TYR A 1013 9.51 -29.80 5.23
CA TYR A 1013 8.77 -29.05 6.23
C TYR A 1013 9.07 -29.52 7.67
N ASN A 1014 8.55 -28.80 8.67
CA ASN A 1014 8.84 -29.08 10.09
C ASN A 1014 8.11 -30.29 10.65
N ASP A 1015 6.93 -30.61 10.09
CA ASP A 1015 6.05 -31.65 10.59
C ASP A 1015 5.30 -32.34 9.44
N HIS A 1016 4.60 -33.41 9.79
CA HIS A 1016 3.62 -34.09 8.95
C HIS A 1016 2.41 -34.52 9.78
N MET A 1017 1.37 -34.98 9.09
CA MET A 1017 0.14 -35.49 9.70
C MET A 1017 0.08 -37.01 9.63
N ASP A 1018 -0.13 -37.64 10.78
CA ASP A 1018 -0.56 -39.02 10.84
C ASP A 1018 -2.04 -39.09 10.49
N ILE A 1019 -2.38 -40.08 9.69
CA ILE A 1019 -3.72 -40.27 9.14
C ILE A 1019 -4.16 -41.72 9.32
N LYS A 1020 -5.47 -41.94 9.42
CA LYS A 1020 -6.06 -43.28 9.57
C LYS A 1020 -6.47 -43.86 8.23
N ALA A 1021 -6.07 -45.11 7.99
CA ALA A 1021 -6.42 -45.84 6.77
C ALA A 1021 -7.92 -46.13 6.76
N GLY A 1022 -8.56 -45.85 5.62
CA GLY A 1022 -9.87 -46.43 5.32
C GLY A 1022 -9.75 -47.90 4.92
N PRO A 1023 -10.87 -48.64 4.87
CA PRO A 1023 -10.87 -50.08 4.59
C PRO A 1023 -10.28 -50.46 3.22
N GLU A 1024 -10.25 -49.54 2.26
CA GLU A 1024 -9.69 -49.73 0.91
C GLU A 1024 -8.40 -48.94 0.67
N GLY A 1025 -7.90 -48.22 1.68
CA GLY A 1025 -6.66 -47.45 1.61
C GLY A 1025 -5.41 -48.31 1.77
N LYS A 1026 -4.48 -48.24 0.82
CA LYS A 1026 -3.16 -48.86 0.95
C LYS A 1026 -2.15 -47.87 1.53
N THR A 1027 -1.55 -48.19 2.67
CA THR A 1027 -0.44 -47.42 3.26
C THR A 1027 0.77 -47.45 2.35
N LEU A 1028 1.28 -46.27 2.02
CA LEU A 1028 2.47 -46.08 1.18
C LEU A 1028 3.67 -45.60 2.00
N LEU A 1029 3.45 -44.65 2.90
CA LEU A 1029 4.49 -44.10 3.77
C LEU A 1029 4.06 -44.21 5.23
N THR A 1030 5.02 -44.52 6.08
CA THR A 1030 4.92 -44.40 7.53
C THR A 1030 6.00 -43.47 8.06
N ASP A 1031 5.85 -43.02 9.30
CA ASP A 1031 6.93 -42.34 10.02
C ASP A 1031 7.89 -43.36 10.67
N ASN A 1032 8.85 -42.85 11.47
CA ASN A 1032 9.81 -43.67 12.21
C ASN A 1032 9.19 -44.57 13.29
N GLU A 1033 7.97 -44.29 13.74
CA GLU A 1033 7.23 -45.09 14.73
C GLU A 1033 6.27 -46.09 14.06
N GLY A 1034 6.25 -46.15 12.72
CA GLY A 1034 5.38 -47.02 11.95
C GLY A 1034 3.95 -46.50 11.80
N ARG A 1035 3.70 -45.23 12.12
CA ARG A 1035 2.39 -44.58 11.96
C ARG A 1035 2.20 -44.15 10.53
N ALA A 1036 1.00 -44.30 10.00
CA ALA A 1036 0.73 -44.06 8.58
C ALA A 1036 0.64 -42.57 8.24
N VAL A 1037 1.37 -42.18 7.19
CA VAL A 1037 1.45 -40.79 6.72
C VAL A 1037 0.83 -40.63 5.33
N MET A 1038 0.89 -41.64 4.47
CA MET A 1038 0.32 -41.58 3.12
C MET A 1038 -0.50 -42.82 2.80
N PHE A 1039 -1.70 -42.61 2.24
CA PHE A 1039 -2.54 -43.65 1.66
C PHE A 1039 -2.84 -43.38 0.20
N ALA A 1040 -2.96 -44.45 -0.57
CA ALA A 1040 -3.47 -44.42 -1.93
C ALA A 1040 -4.58 -45.45 -2.14
N GLY A 1041 -5.53 -45.12 -3.00
CA GLY A 1041 -6.63 -46.01 -3.36
C GLY A 1041 -7.29 -45.62 -4.67
N SER A 1042 -8.26 -46.43 -5.11
CA SER A 1042 -9.04 -46.17 -6.32
C SER A 1042 -10.52 -46.05 -5.97
N VAL A 1043 -11.20 -45.08 -6.57
CA VAL A 1043 -12.65 -44.88 -6.39
C VAL A 1043 -13.28 -44.70 -7.77
N GLY A 1044 -14.22 -45.57 -8.12
CA GLY A 1044 -14.74 -45.66 -9.49
C GLY A 1044 -13.61 -45.94 -10.50
N LYS A 1045 -13.44 -45.06 -11.49
CA LYS A 1045 -12.35 -45.14 -12.48
C LYS A 1045 -11.10 -44.34 -12.09
N GLY A 1046 -11.18 -43.53 -11.04
CA GLY A 1046 -10.13 -42.59 -10.64
C GLY A 1046 -9.29 -43.07 -9.48
N ARG A 1047 -8.37 -42.20 -9.05
CA ARG A 1047 -7.36 -42.48 -8.02
C ARG A 1047 -7.31 -41.36 -7.00
N VAL A 1048 -7.09 -41.73 -5.75
CA VAL A 1048 -7.08 -40.81 -4.60
C VAL A 1048 -5.80 -41.04 -3.80
N ILE A 1049 -5.14 -39.94 -3.42
CA ILE A 1049 -4.06 -39.94 -2.42
C ILE A 1049 -4.41 -38.99 -1.28
N TYR A 1050 -4.24 -39.47 -0.05
CA TYR A 1050 -4.12 -38.63 1.14
C TYR A 1050 -2.69 -38.72 1.64
N THR A 1051 -2.03 -37.59 1.87
CA THR A 1051 -0.70 -37.56 2.50
C THR A 1051 -0.65 -36.50 3.59
N GLY A 1052 -0.02 -36.83 4.71
CA GLY A 1052 0.28 -35.87 5.77
C GLY A 1052 1.41 -34.90 5.45
N GLU A 1053 2.13 -35.12 4.34
CA GLU A 1053 3.18 -34.23 3.87
C GLU A 1053 2.64 -32.90 3.37
N ILE A 1054 3.47 -31.86 3.44
CA ILE A 1054 3.23 -30.56 2.84
C ILE A 1054 4.34 -30.24 1.85
N PHE A 1055 3.98 -30.24 0.58
CA PHE A 1055 4.89 -29.93 -0.51
C PHE A 1055 5.00 -28.43 -0.73
N GLY A 1056 6.17 -27.97 -1.16
CA GLY A 1056 6.35 -26.59 -1.59
C GLY A 1056 6.59 -25.59 -0.45
N LEU A 1057 6.92 -26.07 0.75
CA LEU A 1057 7.17 -25.24 1.93
C LEU A 1057 8.41 -25.71 2.69
N ASN A 1058 9.30 -24.79 3.06
CA ASN A 1058 10.49 -25.12 3.86
C ASN A 1058 10.24 -24.97 5.37
N GLN A 1059 11.23 -25.34 6.20
CA GLN A 1059 11.20 -25.21 7.66
C GLN A 1059 10.95 -23.77 8.18
N LYS A 1060 11.16 -22.74 7.35
CA LYS A 1060 10.92 -21.33 7.69
C LYS A 1060 9.52 -20.85 7.31
N ASN A 1061 8.64 -21.74 6.81
CA ASN A 1061 7.34 -21.40 6.22
C ASN A 1061 7.45 -20.52 4.97
N GLU A 1062 8.54 -20.62 4.23
CA GLU A 1062 8.72 -19.93 2.95
C GLU A 1062 8.35 -20.92 1.83
N GLU A 1063 7.50 -20.47 0.90
CA GLU A 1063 7.16 -21.29 -0.26
C GLU A 1063 8.40 -21.46 -1.14
N LYS A 1064 8.85 -22.71 -1.28
CA LYS A 1064 10.06 -23.09 -2.03
C LYS A 1064 9.77 -24.38 -2.78
N ALA A 1065 10.21 -24.47 -4.04
CA ALA A 1065 10.13 -25.70 -4.83
C ALA A 1065 10.70 -26.91 -4.06
N PRO A 1066 9.97 -28.05 -3.97
CA PRO A 1066 10.53 -29.28 -3.45
C PRO A 1066 11.74 -29.74 -4.29
N GLU A 1067 12.70 -30.38 -3.63
CA GLU A 1067 13.93 -30.90 -4.23
C GLU A 1067 14.11 -32.36 -3.80
N GLY A 1068 15.02 -33.09 -4.46
CA GLY A 1068 15.40 -34.45 -4.06
C GLY A 1068 14.23 -35.43 -4.06
N ASP A 1069 14.15 -36.26 -3.03
CA ASP A 1069 13.19 -37.36 -2.94
C ASP A 1069 11.76 -36.87 -2.71
N GLU A 1070 11.55 -35.77 -1.98
CA GLU A 1070 10.23 -35.15 -1.83
C GLU A 1070 9.64 -34.75 -3.19
N TRP A 1071 10.46 -34.15 -4.06
CA TRP A 1071 10.03 -33.81 -5.42
C TRP A 1071 9.73 -35.07 -6.24
N LYS A 1072 10.56 -36.12 -6.14
CA LYS A 1072 10.33 -37.38 -6.88
C LYS A 1072 9.04 -38.05 -6.42
N VAL A 1073 8.75 -38.06 -5.12
CA VAL A 1073 7.49 -38.57 -4.56
C VAL A 1073 6.32 -37.77 -5.11
N LEU A 1074 6.34 -36.43 -5.02
CA LEU A 1074 5.28 -35.58 -5.57
C LEU A 1074 5.07 -35.82 -7.08
N PHE A 1075 6.15 -35.91 -7.84
CA PHE A 1075 6.10 -36.16 -9.27
C PHE A 1075 5.45 -37.52 -9.58
N ASN A 1076 5.91 -38.60 -8.95
CA ASN A 1076 5.36 -39.94 -9.17
C ASN A 1076 3.91 -40.09 -8.66
N MET A 1077 3.57 -39.39 -7.58
CA MET A 1077 2.19 -39.29 -7.11
C MET A 1077 1.29 -38.70 -8.19
N ILE A 1078 1.70 -37.61 -8.84
CA ILE A 1078 0.94 -36.99 -9.93
C ILE A 1078 0.83 -37.95 -11.11
N LEU A 1079 1.92 -38.59 -11.51
CA LEU A 1079 1.91 -39.55 -12.62
C LEU A 1079 0.95 -40.71 -12.36
N TRP A 1080 1.05 -41.34 -11.20
CA TRP A 1080 0.17 -42.44 -10.85
C TRP A 1080 -1.29 -41.98 -10.70
N THR A 1081 -1.52 -40.85 -10.03
CA THR A 1081 -2.88 -40.36 -9.77
C THR A 1081 -3.61 -39.97 -11.05
N SER A 1082 -2.87 -39.58 -12.11
CA SER A 1082 -3.45 -39.27 -13.42
C SER A 1082 -4.10 -40.44 -14.14
N GLY A 1083 -3.71 -41.68 -13.82
CA GLY A 1083 -4.14 -42.87 -14.56
C GLY A 1083 -3.62 -42.95 -16.00
N LYS A 1084 -2.81 -41.99 -16.46
CA LYS A 1084 -2.38 -41.83 -17.87
C LYS A 1084 -0.92 -42.21 -18.15
N ASN A 1085 -0.11 -42.55 -17.14
CA ASN A 1085 1.32 -42.85 -17.32
C ASN A 1085 1.73 -44.28 -16.91
#